data_AF-A0A345NTK6-F1
#
_entry.id   AF-A0A345NTK6-F1
#
_cell.length_a   1.000
_cell.length_b   1.000
_cell.length_c   1.000
_cell.angle_alpha   90.00
_cell.angle_beta   90.00
_cell.angle_gamma   90.00
#
_symmetry.space_group_name_H-M   'P 1'
#
loop_
_entity.id
_entity.type
_entity.pdbx_description
1 polymer ?
#
loop_
_entity_poly.entity_id
_entity_poly.type
_entity_poly.pdbx_seq_one_letter_code
_entity_poly.pdbx_strand_id
1 'polypeptide(L)'
;MTKKIIKWSTASALLLSAASITPTIASAEQTPKENFSLTVLHSNDTHAHVENAPEKAALVKQLKKDNPTNLLLDAGDVFSGTLYFNEFEGEIDMKLMNYYGYDAMTLGNHEFDLGRSENGHSSLLKMIKAAEFPVVSANVDFSKDSLFDGTQTKTITDAPENGHIYNGIIKEVNGEKIGILGLTTEETVYISSPEKVTFTNYIAEAKAAVSAFEKAGVNKIIAVTHIGFDDNKAIDNDQELAKAVPEIDIIVGGHTHSKLPSPHVINEDTNPVVIVQANEYNKFLGQLDVEFDANGVITKYDGKLHQIGGEGAPRDEGAAEILAPYKKQVETRMESPVGATSKVFLNGLRNLGGVRAGETNLGNLITDGMLEKAKEIDPAVKIAFQNGGGIRSSINKGEVTYGEVLTVLPFGNPLAIVELSGAELKSTFEHSVKEYPKESGGFLHVAGMKFLFDPSKPVGSRVVSLEVDGKEVVDSQMYKAATNVFTARGGDGFEALGKAYEAGRVSEPGFSDWENFAEHLKSLKTIDKGIEGRIMAKVPFTDVKENSWAYPYISDLYYRDLLSTATATFKPGDQLTRAQATSFIVRALELPVDSSATMPFKDLNEYAVDTQHEIAAAYTHEIIKGYGDQFKPNAPVTRAQFAQMIKRAYENYTGTPYVPTASNPFNDLGDYGKEAKDAIAMMAELDIADGDKGHYMPTASTTRQQTAKLISNFIYNTKQVKKAE
;
A
#
# COMPACT_ATOMS: atom_id res chain seq x y z
N MET A 1 -82.28 67.60 -30.16
CA MET A 1 -82.64 67.14 -28.82
C MET A 1 -83.27 65.76 -28.91
N THR A 2 -82.80 64.87 -28.04
CA THR A 2 -83.49 63.70 -27.44
C THR A 2 -84.11 62.61 -28.30
N LYS A 3 -83.71 61.39 -27.91
CA LYS A 3 -83.97 60.07 -28.49
C LYS A 3 -85.42 59.61 -28.33
N LYS A 4 -85.86 58.82 -29.30
CA LYS A 4 -87.19 58.22 -29.40
C LYS A 4 -87.28 56.84 -28.74
N ILE A 5 -88.35 56.76 -27.95
CA ILE A 5 -89.31 55.69 -27.65
C ILE A 5 -89.38 54.45 -28.58
N ILE A 6 -89.81 53.36 -27.92
CA ILE A 6 -90.80 52.30 -28.28
C ILE A 6 -90.24 50.87 -28.43
N LYS A 7 -90.88 50.00 -27.64
CA LYS A 7 -90.88 48.53 -27.62
C LYS A 7 -91.16 47.93 -29.02
N TRP A 8 -90.98 46.61 -29.18
CA TRP A 8 -92.06 45.66 -29.52
C TRP A 8 -91.51 44.23 -29.73
N SER A 9 -92.43 43.30 -29.45
CA SER A 9 -92.56 41.85 -29.67
C SER A 9 -91.73 41.07 -30.70
N THR A 10 -91.58 39.79 -30.33
CA THR A 10 -91.22 38.56 -31.04
C THR A 10 -91.66 38.39 -32.50
N ALA A 11 -90.78 37.81 -33.32
CA ALA A 11 -91.13 36.90 -34.42
C ALA A 11 -89.94 35.97 -34.77
N SER A 12 -90.21 34.67 -34.83
CA SER A 12 -89.28 33.63 -35.31
C SER A 12 -89.10 33.70 -36.83
N ALA A 13 -87.88 33.46 -37.31
CA ALA A 13 -87.61 33.12 -38.70
C ALA A 13 -86.46 32.10 -38.77
N LEU A 14 -86.76 30.93 -39.35
CA LEU A 14 -85.77 29.99 -39.88
C LEU A 14 -84.91 30.70 -40.94
N LEU A 15 -83.59 30.50 -40.90
CA LEU A 15 -82.73 30.79 -42.04
C LEU A 15 -81.60 29.76 -42.17
N LEU A 16 -81.43 29.36 -43.42
CA LEU A 16 -80.61 28.29 -43.97
C LEU A 16 -79.12 28.40 -43.63
N SER A 17 -78.51 27.22 -43.50
CA SER A 17 -77.09 26.95 -43.49
C SER A 17 -76.35 27.46 -44.73
N ALA A 18 -75.32 28.28 -44.52
CA ALA A 18 -74.21 28.44 -45.45
C ALA A 18 -72.91 28.17 -44.67
N ALA A 19 -72.24 27.08 -45.03
CA ALA A 19 -70.96 26.68 -44.46
C ALA A 19 -69.85 27.60 -45.00
N SER A 20 -69.27 28.41 -44.13
CA SER A 20 -68.00 29.10 -44.36
C SER A 20 -66.90 28.31 -43.64
N ILE A 21 -66.06 27.63 -44.41
CA ILE A 21 -64.84 26.98 -43.94
C ILE A 21 -63.80 28.08 -43.67
N THR A 22 -63.54 28.37 -42.41
CA THR A 22 -62.34 29.10 -41.99
C THR A 22 -61.24 28.08 -41.71
N PRO A 23 -60.01 28.24 -42.24
CA PRO A 23 -58.91 27.38 -41.87
C PRO A 23 -58.50 27.71 -40.43
N THR A 24 -58.75 26.80 -39.51
CA THR A 24 -58.09 26.76 -38.20
C THR A 24 -56.62 26.45 -38.44
N ILE A 25 -55.76 27.44 -38.19
CA ILE A 25 -54.34 27.20 -37.95
C ILE A 25 -54.29 26.42 -36.64
N ALA A 26 -54.14 25.10 -36.73
CA ALA A 26 -53.80 24.29 -35.58
C ALA A 26 -52.41 24.73 -35.12
N SER A 27 -52.35 25.44 -33.99
CA SER A 27 -51.12 25.53 -33.20
C SER A 27 -50.76 24.09 -32.86
N ALA A 28 -49.64 23.60 -33.38
CA ALA A 28 -49.09 22.34 -32.91
C ALA A 28 -48.83 22.50 -31.41
N GLU A 29 -49.64 21.85 -30.58
CA GLU A 29 -49.26 21.61 -29.19
C GLU A 29 -47.95 20.83 -29.25
N GLN A 30 -46.84 21.48 -28.86
CA GLN A 30 -45.61 20.78 -28.54
C GLN A 30 -45.96 19.86 -27.38
N THR A 31 -46.07 18.56 -27.65
CA THR A 31 -46.04 17.54 -26.61
C THR A 31 -44.84 17.84 -25.70
N PRO A 32 -45.02 17.93 -24.37
CA PRO A 32 -43.90 18.09 -23.46
C PRO A 32 -42.89 16.98 -23.77
N LYS A 33 -41.62 17.33 -24.02
CA LYS A 33 -40.55 16.33 -24.08
C LYS A 33 -40.61 15.55 -22.77
N GLU A 34 -40.76 14.22 -22.86
CA GLU A 34 -40.74 13.35 -21.68
C GLU A 34 -39.38 13.50 -20.96
N ASN A 35 -39.38 13.32 -19.64
CA ASN A 35 -38.14 13.28 -18.86
C ASN A 35 -37.24 12.16 -19.41
N PHE A 36 -35.93 12.44 -19.51
CA PHE A 36 -34.95 11.49 -20.01
C PHE A 36 -34.20 10.84 -18.86
N SER A 37 -34.33 9.52 -18.71
CA SER A 37 -33.58 8.75 -17.70
C SER A 37 -32.28 8.21 -18.28
N LEU A 38 -31.20 8.30 -17.52
CA LEU A 38 -29.89 7.77 -17.89
C LEU A 38 -29.25 7.06 -16.69
N THR A 39 -28.68 5.89 -16.92
CA THR A 39 -27.79 5.23 -15.98
C THR A 39 -26.33 5.40 -16.41
N VAL A 40 -25.50 5.98 -15.56
CA VAL A 40 -24.04 6.06 -15.76
C VAL A 40 -23.39 5.00 -14.88
N LEU A 41 -22.89 3.94 -15.51
CA LEU A 41 -22.01 2.97 -14.88
C LEU A 41 -20.58 3.49 -14.97
N HIS A 42 -19.80 3.35 -13.89
CA HIS A 42 -18.43 3.87 -13.90
C HIS A 42 -17.44 3.10 -13.05
N SER A 43 -16.18 3.17 -13.45
CA SER A 43 -15.00 2.82 -12.65
C SER A 43 -13.93 3.90 -12.76
N ASN A 44 -12.94 3.82 -11.88
CA ASN A 44 -11.79 4.70 -11.80
C ASN A 44 -10.69 3.95 -11.04
N ASP A 45 -9.43 4.31 -11.26
CA ASP A 45 -8.29 3.85 -10.46
C ASP A 45 -8.21 2.32 -10.37
N THR A 46 -8.40 1.63 -11.50
CA THR A 46 -8.39 0.16 -11.51
C THR A 46 -6.99 -0.41 -11.29
N HIS A 47 -5.94 0.33 -11.64
CA HIS A 47 -4.55 0.04 -11.30
C HIS A 47 -4.14 -1.43 -11.54
N ALA A 48 -4.44 -1.95 -12.74
CA ALA A 48 -4.16 -3.32 -13.14
C ALA A 48 -4.71 -4.43 -12.23
N HIS A 49 -5.72 -4.16 -11.40
CA HIS A 49 -6.41 -5.17 -10.58
C HIS A 49 -7.47 -5.90 -11.41
N VAL A 50 -7.05 -6.91 -12.16
CA VAL A 50 -7.87 -7.67 -13.11
C VAL A 50 -8.37 -9.00 -12.57
N GLU A 51 -8.03 -9.38 -11.34
CA GLU A 51 -8.33 -10.70 -10.79
C GLU A 51 -9.83 -10.98 -10.64
N ASN A 52 -10.61 -9.94 -10.32
CA ASN A 52 -12.07 -9.99 -10.22
C ASN A 52 -12.77 -9.64 -11.55
N ALA A 53 -12.05 -9.65 -12.66
CA ALA A 53 -12.58 -9.35 -13.97
C ALA A 53 -13.81 -10.20 -14.38
N PRO A 54 -13.88 -11.50 -14.07
CA PRO A 54 -15.06 -12.33 -14.34
C PRO A 54 -16.30 -11.85 -13.59
N GLU A 55 -16.16 -11.42 -12.34
CA GLU A 55 -17.25 -10.88 -11.53
C GLU A 55 -17.69 -9.51 -12.01
N LYS A 56 -16.73 -8.62 -12.34
CA LYS A 56 -17.03 -7.31 -12.94
C LYS A 56 -17.81 -7.49 -14.25
N ALA A 57 -17.39 -8.41 -15.12
CA ALA A 57 -18.09 -8.71 -16.37
C ALA A 57 -19.56 -9.10 -16.15
N ALA A 58 -19.81 -10.04 -15.22
CA ALA A 58 -21.15 -10.52 -14.94
C ALA A 58 -22.03 -9.39 -14.39
N LEU A 59 -21.48 -8.57 -13.49
CA LEU A 59 -22.15 -7.41 -12.93
C LEU A 59 -22.47 -6.35 -13.99
N VAL A 60 -21.51 -5.99 -14.84
CA VAL A 60 -21.73 -5.04 -15.97
C VAL A 60 -22.82 -5.56 -16.90
N LYS A 61 -22.77 -6.84 -17.29
CA LYS A 61 -23.81 -7.44 -18.15
C LYS A 61 -25.19 -7.39 -17.50
N GLN A 62 -25.28 -7.67 -16.20
CA GLN A 62 -26.53 -7.59 -15.46
C GLN A 62 -27.07 -6.16 -15.42
N LEU A 63 -26.24 -5.18 -15.03
CA LEU A 63 -26.67 -3.79 -14.90
C LEU A 63 -27.04 -3.15 -16.24
N LYS A 64 -26.30 -3.45 -17.31
CA LYS A 64 -26.64 -2.98 -18.68
C LYS A 64 -27.95 -3.58 -19.18
N LYS A 65 -28.28 -4.82 -18.78
CA LYS A 65 -29.55 -5.47 -19.10
C LYS A 65 -30.71 -4.86 -18.31
N ASP A 66 -30.50 -4.57 -17.04
CA ASP A 66 -31.53 -4.00 -16.16
C ASP A 66 -31.79 -2.52 -16.51
N ASN A 67 -30.78 -1.81 -17.04
CA ASN A 67 -30.85 -0.39 -17.39
C ASN A 67 -30.47 -0.18 -18.86
N PRO A 68 -31.39 -0.32 -19.83
CA PRO A 68 -31.06 -0.30 -21.27
C PRO A 68 -30.60 1.07 -21.79
N THR A 69 -30.89 2.15 -21.08
CA THR A 69 -30.42 3.52 -21.39
C THR A 69 -29.23 3.82 -20.47
N ASN A 70 -28.04 3.35 -20.87
CA ASN A 70 -26.84 3.46 -20.05
C ASN A 70 -25.61 3.94 -20.82
N LEU A 71 -24.61 4.39 -20.06
CA LEU A 71 -23.22 4.56 -20.48
C LEU A 71 -22.31 3.81 -19.50
N LEU A 72 -21.19 3.27 -19.97
CA LEU A 72 -20.11 2.74 -19.13
C LEU A 72 -18.83 3.56 -19.33
N LEU A 73 -18.39 4.28 -18.30
CA LEU A 73 -17.29 5.25 -18.37
C LEU A 73 -16.14 4.86 -17.42
N ASP A 74 -14.90 5.13 -17.83
CA ASP A 74 -13.73 4.96 -16.96
C ASP A 74 -13.00 6.29 -16.72
N ALA A 75 -12.74 6.60 -15.45
CA ALA A 75 -12.11 7.85 -15.05
C ALA A 75 -10.58 7.80 -14.98
N GLY A 76 -9.90 6.84 -15.63
CA GLY A 76 -8.44 6.81 -15.73
C GLY A 76 -7.74 6.05 -14.61
N ASP A 77 -6.41 5.98 -14.69
CA ASP A 77 -5.53 5.13 -13.86
C ASP A 77 -5.89 3.63 -13.98
N VAL A 78 -5.88 3.17 -15.23
CA VAL A 78 -5.88 1.75 -15.56
C VAL A 78 -4.49 1.18 -15.36
N PHE A 79 -3.46 1.94 -15.72
CA PHE A 79 -2.06 1.55 -15.62
C PHE A 79 -1.56 1.47 -14.17
N SER A 80 -0.49 0.68 -13.99
CA SER A 80 0.29 0.49 -12.76
C SER A 80 -0.48 -0.09 -11.57
N GLY A 81 0.15 -0.98 -10.79
CA GLY A 81 -0.40 -1.42 -9.49
C GLY A 81 -0.22 -2.91 -9.17
N THR A 82 -0.21 -3.78 -10.18
CA THR A 82 0.00 -5.22 -10.00
C THR A 82 0.99 -5.77 -11.03
N LEU A 83 1.47 -7.01 -10.83
CA LEU A 83 2.28 -7.73 -11.81
C LEU A 83 1.65 -7.81 -13.19
N TYR A 84 0.32 -7.71 -13.32
CA TYR A 84 -0.31 -7.68 -14.64
C TYR A 84 0.15 -6.47 -15.47
N PHE A 85 0.33 -5.31 -14.85
CA PHE A 85 0.90 -4.17 -15.56
C PHE A 85 2.36 -4.39 -15.94
N ASN A 86 3.18 -4.92 -15.04
CA ASN A 86 4.60 -5.14 -15.32
C ASN A 86 4.85 -6.13 -16.44
N GLU A 87 4.02 -7.17 -16.55
CA GLU A 87 4.20 -8.22 -17.55
C GLU A 87 3.50 -7.87 -18.89
N PHE A 88 2.44 -7.06 -18.86
CA PHE A 88 1.57 -6.87 -20.03
C PHE A 88 1.33 -5.41 -20.43
N GLU A 89 1.82 -4.44 -19.67
CA GLU A 89 1.76 -3.00 -19.95
C GLU A 89 0.37 -2.51 -20.38
N GLY A 90 -0.69 -2.98 -19.70
CA GLY A 90 -2.08 -2.62 -19.94
C GLY A 90 -2.82 -3.45 -21.02
N GLU A 91 -2.18 -4.45 -21.63
CA GLU A 91 -2.81 -5.26 -22.68
C GLU A 91 -4.05 -6.03 -22.18
N ILE A 92 -3.95 -6.68 -21.03
CA ILE A 92 -5.08 -7.43 -20.45
C ILE A 92 -6.21 -6.50 -20.05
N ASP A 93 -5.88 -5.35 -19.44
CA ASP A 93 -6.85 -4.34 -19.03
C ASP A 93 -7.68 -3.87 -20.21
N MET A 94 -7.05 -3.51 -21.33
CA MET A 94 -7.77 -3.10 -22.53
C MET A 94 -8.62 -4.22 -23.14
N LYS A 95 -8.13 -5.47 -23.14
CA LYS A 95 -8.94 -6.61 -23.61
C LYS A 95 -10.21 -6.78 -22.78
N LEU A 96 -10.10 -6.62 -21.46
CA LEU A 96 -11.24 -6.69 -20.55
C LEU A 96 -12.16 -5.47 -20.71
N MET A 97 -11.63 -4.26 -20.84
CA MET A 97 -12.43 -3.05 -21.08
C MET A 97 -13.21 -3.11 -22.40
N ASN A 98 -12.59 -3.59 -23.48
CA ASN A 98 -13.30 -3.86 -24.73
C ASN A 98 -14.40 -4.90 -24.52
N TYR A 99 -14.12 -5.98 -23.77
CA TYR A 99 -15.10 -7.01 -23.46
C TYR A 99 -16.29 -6.50 -22.61
N TYR A 100 -16.06 -5.57 -21.69
CA TYR A 100 -17.10 -4.91 -20.90
C TYR A 100 -17.95 -3.95 -21.75
N GLY A 101 -17.37 -3.43 -22.84
CA GLY A 101 -17.97 -2.46 -23.75
C GLY A 101 -18.04 -1.06 -23.12
N TYR A 102 -16.90 -0.51 -22.71
CA TYR A 102 -16.83 0.90 -22.30
C TYR A 102 -17.22 1.83 -23.45
N ASP A 103 -17.85 2.96 -23.12
CA ASP A 103 -18.26 3.99 -24.06
C ASP A 103 -17.22 5.10 -24.23
N ALA A 104 -16.48 5.40 -23.17
CA ALA A 104 -15.35 6.31 -23.16
C ALA A 104 -14.48 6.10 -21.91
N MET A 105 -13.23 6.55 -22.00
CA MET A 105 -12.28 6.61 -20.89
C MET A 105 -11.57 7.97 -20.91
N THR A 106 -11.22 8.52 -19.76
CA THR A 106 -10.22 9.60 -19.68
C THR A 106 -8.85 9.06 -19.25
N LEU A 107 -7.80 9.87 -19.42
CA LEU A 107 -6.45 9.52 -18.98
C LEU A 107 -6.26 9.99 -17.55
N GLY A 108 -5.71 9.14 -16.70
CA GLY A 108 -5.13 9.48 -15.41
C GLY A 108 -3.63 9.72 -15.49
N ASN A 109 -3.00 9.97 -14.35
CA ASN A 109 -1.58 10.22 -14.29
C ASN A 109 -0.75 8.95 -14.54
N HIS A 110 -1.22 7.78 -14.09
CA HIS A 110 -0.46 6.53 -14.22
C HIS A 110 -0.38 6.01 -15.67
N GLU A 111 -1.25 6.48 -16.56
CA GLU A 111 -1.12 6.23 -18.00
C GLU A 111 0.22 6.72 -18.58
N PHE A 112 0.91 7.65 -17.90
CA PHE A 112 2.17 8.25 -18.31
C PHE A 112 3.43 7.63 -17.66
N ASP A 113 3.29 6.63 -16.80
CA ASP A 113 4.40 6.11 -15.97
C ASP A 113 5.60 5.61 -16.77
N LEU A 114 5.32 4.97 -17.91
CA LEU A 114 6.35 4.39 -18.76
C LEU A 114 7.00 5.40 -19.71
N GLY A 115 6.65 6.70 -19.65
CA GLY A 115 7.20 7.71 -20.56
C GLY A 115 8.72 7.88 -20.49
N ARG A 116 9.35 7.56 -19.34
CA ARG A 116 10.83 7.52 -19.18
C ARG A 116 11.48 6.20 -19.58
N SER A 117 10.69 5.19 -19.93
CA SER A 117 11.22 3.91 -20.38
C SER A 117 12.00 4.07 -21.69
N GLU A 118 12.81 3.07 -22.06
CA GLU A 118 13.51 3.05 -23.34
C GLU A 118 12.56 3.22 -24.55
N ASN A 119 11.28 2.82 -24.39
CA ASN A 119 10.26 2.88 -25.43
C ASN A 119 9.37 4.12 -25.36
N GLY A 120 9.62 5.06 -24.44
CA GLY A 120 8.78 6.23 -24.20
C GLY A 120 7.31 5.85 -23.95
N HIS A 121 6.38 6.67 -24.44
CA HIS A 121 4.93 6.41 -24.35
C HIS A 121 4.38 5.34 -25.28
N SER A 122 5.21 4.41 -25.80
CA SER A 122 4.73 3.38 -26.73
C SER A 122 3.63 2.50 -26.13
N SER A 123 3.68 2.20 -24.84
CA SER A 123 2.68 1.38 -24.15
C SER A 123 1.34 2.11 -24.01
N LEU A 124 1.37 3.40 -23.67
CA LEU A 124 0.19 4.28 -23.69
C LEU A 124 -0.42 4.35 -25.09
N LEU A 125 0.39 4.56 -26.14
CA LEU A 125 -0.10 4.58 -27.51
C LEU A 125 -0.74 3.25 -27.92
N LYS A 126 -0.12 2.11 -27.56
CA LYS A 126 -0.68 0.77 -27.84
C LYS A 126 -2.01 0.57 -27.14
N MET A 127 -2.11 0.96 -25.87
CA MET A 127 -3.36 0.90 -25.09
C MET A 127 -4.45 1.71 -25.79
N ILE A 128 -4.16 2.97 -26.13
CA ILE A 128 -5.11 3.85 -26.83
C ILE A 128 -5.52 3.20 -28.15
N LYS A 129 -4.59 2.75 -28.98
CA LYS A 129 -4.92 2.13 -30.28
C LYS A 129 -5.66 0.79 -30.17
N ALA A 130 -5.58 0.10 -29.03
CA ALA A 130 -6.30 -1.13 -28.78
C ALA A 130 -7.73 -0.91 -28.26
N ALA A 131 -8.06 0.29 -27.77
CA ALA A 131 -9.38 0.60 -27.25
C ALA A 131 -10.45 0.53 -28.35
N GLU A 132 -11.54 -0.21 -28.09
CA GLU A 132 -12.73 -0.28 -28.96
C GLU A 132 -13.73 0.85 -28.65
N PHE A 133 -13.23 1.94 -28.07
CA PHE A 133 -13.96 3.15 -27.71
C PHE A 133 -13.02 4.38 -27.82
N PRO A 134 -13.56 5.60 -27.90
CA PRO A 134 -12.75 6.82 -27.88
C PRO A 134 -12.20 7.15 -26.49
N VAL A 135 -11.03 7.78 -26.46
CA VAL A 135 -10.45 8.38 -25.26
C VAL A 135 -10.79 9.87 -25.24
N VAL A 136 -11.24 10.39 -24.10
CA VAL A 136 -11.54 11.81 -23.91
C VAL A 136 -10.50 12.46 -23.01
N SER A 137 -9.90 13.56 -23.44
CA SER A 137 -8.96 14.36 -22.64
C SER A 137 -8.82 15.74 -23.26
N ALA A 138 -9.41 16.75 -22.62
CA ALA A 138 -9.48 18.13 -23.12
C ALA A 138 -8.23 18.95 -22.79
N ASN A 139 -7.54 18.62 -21.70
CA ASN A 139 -6.45 19.42 -21.16
C ASN A 139 -5.06 18.78 -21.29
N VAL A 140 -4.95 17.68 -22.04
CA VAL A 140 -3.65 17.04 -22.35
C VAL A 140 -3.25 17.36 -23.78
N ASP A 141 -2.01 17.77 -23.97
CA ASP A 141 -1.45 18.12 -25.28
C ASP A 141 -0.30 17.19 -25.66
N PHE A 142 -0.57 16.29 -26.62
CA PHE A 142 0.41 15.35 -27.17
C PHE A 142 1.17 15.91 -28.38
N SER A 143 0.90 17.15 -28.85
CA SER A 143 1.43 17.68 -30.11
C SER A 143 2.96 17.80 -30.20
N LYS A 144 3.66 17.73 -29.06
CA LYS A 144 5.12 17.72 -28.99
C LYS A 144 5.72 16.32 -28.93
N ASP A 145 4.90 15.29 -28.78
CA ASP A 145 5.30 13.90 -28.84
C ASP A 145 4.89 13.28 -30.18
N SER A 146 5.86 13.12 -31.07
CA SER A 146 5.65 12.58 -32.42
C SER A 146 5.08 11.15 -32.43
N LEU A 147 5.11 10.42 -31.31
CA LEU A 147 4.43 9.11 -31.21
C LEU A 147 2.92 9.22 -31.39
N PHE A 148 2.34 10.39 -31.08
CA PHE A 148 0.90 10.63 -31.12
C PHE A 148 0.44 11.42 -32.35
N ASP A 149 1.31 11.61 -33.34
CA ASP A 149 0.94 12.26 -34.61
C ASP A 149 -0.27 11.56 -35.23
N GLY A 150 -1.36 12.32 -35.44
CA GLY A 150 -2.61 11.78 -35.97
C GLY A 150 -3.39 10.86 -35.02
N THR A 151 -3.07 10.83 -33.73
CA THR A 151 -3.81 10.08 -32.69
C THR A 151 -4.66 10.97 -31.78
N GLN A 152 -4.40 12.28 -31.77
CA GLN A 152 -5.22 13.26 -31.05
C GLN A 152 -5.90 14.25 -32.01
N THR A 153 -7.20 14.47 -31.78
CA THR A 153 -7.98 15.54 -32.39
C THR A 153 -8.49 16.47 -31.30
N LYS A 154 -8.02 17.73 -31.29
CA LYS A 154 -8.38 18.72 -30.27
C LYS A 154 -9.73 19.41 -30.52
N THR A 155 -10.78 18.62 -30.79
CA THR A 155 -12.14 19.11 -31.02
C THR A 155 -13.16 18.19 -30.37
N ILE A 156 -14.41 18.66 -30.27
CA ILE A 156 -15.55 17.78 -30.03
C ILE A 156 -16.05 17.17 -31.35
N THR A 157 -16.64 15.96 -31.30
CA THR A 157 -17.19 15.27 -32.47
C THR A 157 -18.40 14.40 -32.09
N ASP A 158 -19.37 14.26 -32.99
CA ASP A 158 -20.48 13.29 -32.89
C ASP A 158 -20.22 11.97 -33.65
N ALA A 159 -19.05 11.86 -34.29
CA ALA A 159 -18.59 10.66 -34.98
C ALA A 159 -17.15 10.30 -34.54
N PRO A 160 -16.94 9.93 -33.25
CA PRO A 160 -15.62 9.56 -32.77
C PRO A 160 -15.17 8.20 -33.33
N GLU A 161 -13.88 8.11 -33.65
CA GLU A 161 -13.21 6.85 -33.97
C GLU A 161 -12.70 6.16 -32.70
N ASN A 162 -12.74 4.83 -32.69
CA ASN A 162 -12.14 4.01 -31.63
C ASN A 162 -10.62 4.17 -31.61
N GLY A 163 -10.03 4.14 -30.42
CA GLY A 163 -8.58 4.25 -30.23
C GLY A 163 -7.98 5.58 -30.71
N HIS A 164 -8.74 6.65 -30.51
CA HIS A 164 -8.36 8.02 -30.82
C HIS A 164 -8.73 8.95 -29.66
N ILE A 165 -7.95 10.03 -29.50
CA ILE A 165 -8.10 10.99 -28.39
C ILE A 165 -8.86 12.22 -28.86
N TYR A 166 -9.89 12.63 -28.13
CA TYR A 166 -10.68 13.83 -28.39
C TYR A 166 -10.79 14.73 -27.15
N ASN A 167 -10.99 16.04 -27.33
CA ASN A 167 -11.31 16.92 -26.18
C ASN A 167 -12.67 16.55 -25.57
N GLY A 168 -13.59 16.08 -26.40
CA GLY A 168 -14.85 15.51 -25.98
C GLY A 168 -15.58 14.84 -27.14
N ILE A 169 -16.62 14.08 -26.83
CA ILE A 169 -17.44 13.39 -27.81
C ILE A 169 -18.92 13.65 -27.54
N ILE A 170 -19.75 13.49 -28.56
CA ILE A 170 -21.21 13.52 -28.44
C ILE A 170 -21.71 12.10 -28.73
N LYS A 171 -22.36 11.49 -27.75
CA LYS A 171 -22.97 10.16 -27.87
C LYS A 171 -24.49 10.31 -27.92
N GLU A 172 -25.13 9.67 -28.88
CA GLU A 172 -26.59 9.56 -28.89
C GLU A 172 -27.02 8.35 -28.06
N VAL A 173 -27.85 8.58 -27.05
CA VAL A 173 -28.38 7.55 -26.15
C VAL A 173 -29.89 7.65 -26.13
N ASN A 174 -30.58 6.65 -26.68
CA ASN A 174 -32.05 6.62 -26.81
C ASN A 174 -32.64 7.91 -27.41
N GLY A 175 -31.98 8.46 -28.44
CA GLY A 175 -32.42 9.66 -29.18
C GLY A 175 -32.04 11.01 -28.55
N GLU A 176 -31.39 11.03 -27.39
CA GLU A 176 -30.87 12.25 -26.77
C GLU A 176 -29.34 12.34 -26.94
N LYS A 177 -28.82 13.55 -27.14
CA LYS A 177 -27.38 13.80 -27.28
C LYS A 177 -26.76 14.08 -25.92
N ILE A 178 -25.73 13.31 -25.57
CA ILE A 178 -24.94 13.46 -24.34
C ILE A 178 -23.52 13.86 -24.72
N GLY A 179 -23.06 14.99 -24.19
CA GLY A 179 -21.67 15.45 -24.32
C GLY A 179 -20.81 14.80 -23.25
N ILE A 180 -19.64 14.29 -23.62
CA ILE A 180 -18.69 13.66 -22.71
C ILE A 180 -17.33 14.31 -22.93
N LEU A 181 -16.79 15.00 -21.93
CA LEU A 181 -15.43 15.55 -21.95
C LEU A 181 -14.54 14.84 -20.93
N GLY A 182 -13.23 14.88 -21.17
CA GLY A 182 -12.22 14.26 -20.29
C GLY A 182 -11.28 15.29 -19.69
N LEU A 183 -10.79 15.06 -18.47
CA LEU A 183 -9.79 15.92 -17.81
C LEU A 183 -8.78 15.06 -17.05
N THR A 184 -7.51 15.45 -17.08
CA THR A 184 -6.40 14.78 -16.40
C THR A 184 -5.66 15.78 -15.50
N THR A 185 -5.26 15.38 -14.30
CA THR A 185 -4.55 16.24 -13.34
C THR A 185 -3.30 16.88 -13.95
N GLU A 186 -3.14 18.20 -13.79
CA GLU A 186 -1.94 18.98 -14.09
C GLU A 186 -0.74 18.50 -13.26
N GLU A 187 -0.98 17.86 -12.10
CA GLU A 187 0.07 17.30 -11.25
C GLU A 187 0.83 16.15 -11.91
N THR A 188 0.30 15.55 -12.99
CA THR A 188 0.97 14.50 -13.78
C THR A 188 2.41 14.85 -14.14
N VAL A 189 2.72 16.14 -14.33
CA VAL A 189 4.09 16.67 -14.55
C VAL A 189 5.08 16.26 -13.45
N TYR A 190 4.60 16.10 -12.23
CA TYR A 190 5.40 15.83 -11.03
C TYR A 190 5.23 14.41 -10.48
N ILE A 191 4.10 13.76 -10.77
CA ILE A 191 3.73 12.47 -10.18
C ILE A 191 3.81 11.29 -11.16
N SER A 192 4.19 11.53 -12.41
CA SER A 192 4.44 10.49 -13.41
C SER A 192 5.60 10.90 -14.34
N SER A 193 5.63 10.35 -15.56
CA SER A 193 6.69 10.55 -16.55
C SER A 193 6.18 11.09 -17.90
N PRO A 194 5.51 12.26 -17.95
CA PRO A 194 4.86 12.73 -19.18
C PRO A 194 5.81 13.28 -20.26
N GLU A 195 7.10 13.44 -19.97
CA GLU A 195 8.13 13.90 -20.91
C GLU A 195 7.75 15.16 -21.72
N LYS A 196 7.35 15.02 -22.99
CA LYS A 196 7.01 16.13 -23.90
C LYS A 196 5.53 16.52 -23.85
N VAL A 197 4.69 15.70 -23.23
CA VAL A 197 3.26 15.93 -23.08
C VAL A 197 3.04 17.04 -22.06
N THR A 198 2.12 17.96 -22.33
CA THR A 198 1.81 19.08 -21.43
C THR A 198 0.36 19.08 -21.00
N PHE A 199 0.11 19.57 -19.78
CA PHE A 199 -1.21 19.63 -19.16
C PHE A 199 -1.59 21.11 -19.00
N THR A 200 -2.82 21.46 -19.37
CA THR A 200 -3.36 22.82 -19.25
C THR A 200 -4.47 22.87 -18.21
N ASN A 201 -4.89 24.09 -17.87
CA ASN A 201 -5.83 24.29 -16.80
C ASN A 201 -7.19 23.64 -17.04
N TYR A 202 -7.56 22.72 -16.15
CA TYR A 202 -8.76 21.89 -16.27
C TYR A 202 -10.06 22.72 -16.36
N ILE A 203 -10.19 23.81 -15.58
CA ILE A 203 -11.37 24.69 -15.61
C ILE A 203 -11.48 25.43 -16.95
N ALA A 204 -10.35 25.95 -17.46
CA ALA A 204 -10.34 26.69 -18.73
C ALA A 204 -10.76 25.78 -19.90
N GLU A 205 -10.23 24.56 -19.95
CA GLU A 205 -10.55 23.59 -21.00
C GLU A 205 -11.96 23.03 -20.86
N ALA A 206 -12.44 22.80 -19.63
CA ALA A 206 -13.83 22.40 -19.38
C ALA A 206 -14.82 23.44 -19.92
N LYS A 207 -14.60 24.74 -19.64
CA LYS A 207 -15.44 25.83 -20.17
C LYS A 207 -15.43 25.88 -21.69
N ALA A 208 -14.28 25.64 -22.32
CA ALA A 208 -14.17 25.60 -23.76
C ALA A 208 -14.94 24.41 -24.37
N ALA A 209 -14.83 23.23 -23.77
CA ALA A 209 -15.55 22.02 -24.18
C ALA A 209 -17.08 22.18 -24.00
N VAL A 210 -17.54 22.65 -22.85
CA VAL A 210 -18.95 22.97 -22.57
C VAL A 210 -19.51 23.93 -23.62
N SER A 211 -18.83 25.05 -23.88
CA SER A 211 -19.27 26.01 -24.89
C SER A 211 -19.37 25.39 -26.29
N ALA A 212 -18.50 24.42 -26.61
CA ALA A 212 -18.58 23.70 -27.87
C ALA A 212 -19.79 22.76 -27.91
N PHE A 213 -20.09 22.04 -26.83
CA PHE A 213 -21.27 21.18 -26.72
C PHE A 213 -22.58 21.97 -26.86
N GLU A 214 -22.71 23.09 -26.16
CA GLU A 214 -23.89 23.96 -26.25
C GLU A 214 -24.12 24.47 -27.69
N LYS A 215 -23.05 24.87 -28.38
CA LYS A 215 -23.11 25.27 -29.80
C LYS A 215 -23.55 24.13 -30.72
N ALA A 216 -23.26 22.88 -30.34
CA ALA A 216 -23.72 21.69 -31.04
C ALA A 216 -25.16 21.27 -30.65
N GLY A 217 -25.82 22.04 -29.78
CA GLY A 217 -27.19 21.78 -29.31
C GLY A 217 -27.27 20.67 -28.27
N VAL A 218 -26.17 20.38 -27.58
CA VAL A 218 -26.11 19.43 -26.47
C VAL A 218 -26.39 20.17 -25.16
N ASN A 219 -27.27 19.62 -24.33
CA ASN A 219 -27.65 20.19 -23.03
C ASN A 219 -27.54 19.20 -21.87
N LYS A 220 -26.86 18.07 -22.08
CA LYS A 220 -26.57 17.05 -21.06
C LYS A 220 -25.08 16.76 -21.16
N ILE A 221 -24.30 17.14 -20.16
CA ILE A 221 -22.84 17.13 -20.20
C ILE A 221 -22.29 16.34 -19.02
N ILE A 222 -21.47 15.34 -19.34
CA ILE A 222 -20.72 14.52 -18.40
C ILE A 222 -19.24 14.89 -18.52
N ALA A 223 -18.60 15.23 -17.40
CA ALA A 223 -17.16 15.28 -17.30
C ALA A 223 -16.64 13.98 -16.69
N VAL A 224 -15.78 13.29 -17.40
CA VAL A 224 -15.04 12.12 -16.91
C VAL A 224 -13.65 12.61 -16.52
N THR A 225 -13.34 12.62 -15.24
CA THR A 225 -12.21 13.39 -14.71
C THR A 225 -11.26 12.52 -13.89
N HIS A 226 -9.97 12.77 -14.07
CA HIS A 226 -8.90 12.24 -13.25
C HIS A 226 -8.15 13.39 -12.56
N ILE A 227 -8.90 14.20 -11.82
CA ILE A 227 -8.41 15.43 -11.15
C ILE A 227 -8.67 15.42 -9.63
N GLY A 228 -9.28 14.36 -9.11
CA GLY A 228 -9.50 14.16 -7.68
C GLY A 228 -10.75 14.81 -7.11
N PHE A 229 -11.48 14.08 -6.25
CA PHE A 229 -12.70 14.55 -5.60
C PHE A 229 -12.46 15.74 -4.65
N ASP A 230 -11.47 15.62 -3.78
CA ASP A 230 -11.08 16.60 -2.77
C ASP A 230 -9.56 16.76 -2.66
N ASP A 231 -8.88 16.74 -3.81
CA ASP A 231 -7.43 16.82 -3.92
C ASP A 231 -6.88 18.25 -3.69
N ASN A 232 -6.01 18.78 -4.55
CA ASN A 232 -5.42 20.09 -4.36
C ASN A 232 -6.28 21.19 -4.98
N LYS A 233 -7.12 21.86 -4.18
CA LYS A 233 -7.98 22.97 -4.64
C LYS A 233 -7.28 24.10 -5.41
N ALA A 234 -5.96 24.26 -5.26
CA ALA A 234 -5.21 25.27 -6.01
C ALA A 234 -4.76 24.79 -7.39
N ILE A 235 -4.74 23.49 -7.64
CA ILE A 235 -4.25 22.85 -8.86
C ILE A 235 -5.39 22.10 -9.56
N ASP A 236 -6.01 21.11 -8.90
CA ASP A 236 -7.01 20.21 -9.47
C ASP A 236 -8.00 19.71 -8.41
N ASN A 237 -9.31 19.79 -8.71
CA ASN A 237 -10.37 19.38 -7.77
C ASN A 237 -11.76 19.32 -8.45
N ASP A 238 -12.47 18.20 -8.34
CA ASP A 238 -13.81 17.99 -8.91
C ASP A 238 -14.88 18.91 -8.29
N GLN A 239 -14.82 19.16 -6.98
CA GLN A 239 -15.78 20.07 -6.33
C GLN A 239 -15.57 21.52 -6.78
N GLU A 240 -14.33 21.93 -7.04
CA GLU A 240 -14.05 23.25 -7.61
C GLU A 240 -14.44 23.32 -9.10
N LEU A 241 -14.28 22.23 -9.86
CA LEU A 241 -14.80 22.13 -11.23
C LEU A 241 -16.32 22.37 -11.25
N ALA A 242 -17.06 21.63 -10.41
CA ALA A 242 -18.52 21.72 -10.32
C ALA A 242 -19.01 23.13 -9.97
N LYS A 243 -18.27 23.86 -9.11
CA LYS A 243 -18.58 25.26 -8.78
C LYS A 243 -18.26 26.22 -9.91
N ALA A 244 -17.15 26.00 -10.61
CA ALA A 244 -16.63 26.91 -11.62
C ALA A 244 -17.30 26.76 -13.00
N VAL A 245 -17.90 25.60 -13.26
CA VAL A 245 -18.53 25.21 -14.54
C VAL A 245 -19.89 24.53 -14.26
N PRO A 246 -20.90 25.28 -13.76
CA PRO A 246 -22.21 24.73 -13.38
C PRO A 246 -23.06 24.23 -14.55
N GLU A 247 -22.58 24.36 -15.78
CA GLU A 247 -23.16 23.79 -16.99
C GLU A 247 -22.81 22.29 -17.20
N ILE A 248 -21.88 21.74 -16.42
CA ILE A 248 -21.67 20.29 -16.32
C ILE A 248 -22.74 19.71 -15.41
N ASP A 249 -23.39 18.61 -15.82
CA ASP A 249 -24.45 17.98 -15.03
C ASP A 249 -23.90 16.85 -14.14
N ILE A 250 -22.94 16.08 -14.67
CA ILE A 250 -22.36 14.92 -13.98
C ILE A 250 -20.84 14.99 -14.04
N ILE A 251 -20.18 14.74 -12.91
CA ILE A 251 -18.74 14.49 -12.82
C ILE A 251 -18.52 13.05 -12.37
N VAL A 252 -17.87 12.26 -13.22
CA VAL A 252 -17.39 10.91 -12.92
C VAL A 252 -15.89 11.01 -12.65
N GLY A 253 -15.52 11.02 -11.37
CA GLY A 253 -14.16 11.30 -10.91
C GLY A 253 -13.28 10.08 -10.64
N GLY A 254 -12.00 10.34 -10.41
CA GLY A 254 -10.92 9.38 -10.11
C GLY A 254 -9.83 9.97 -9.21
N HIS A 255 -8.59 9.45 -9.29
CA HIS A 255 -7.35 9.96 -8.70
C HIS A 255 -7.22 9.82 -7.17
N THR A 256 -8.19 10.34 -6.41
CA THR A 256 -8.17 10.37 -4.94
C THR A 256 -8.58 9.05 -4.28
N HIS A 257 -8.99 8.06 -5.09
CA HIS A 257 -9.52 6.77 -4.64
C HIS A 257 -10.75 6.91 -3.72
N SER A 258 -11.47 8.01 -3.81
CA SER A 258 -12.58 8.35 -2.93
C SER A 258 -13.69 7.32 -3.03
N LYS A 259 -14.07 6.75 -1.88
CA LYS A 259 -15.26 5.91 -1.77
C LYS A 259 -16.47 6.80 -1.48
N LEU A 260 -17.31 7.02 -2.47
CA LEU A 260 -18.57 7.78 -2.34
C LEU A 260 -19.77 6.83 -2.37
N PRO A 261 -20.32 6.39 -1.21
CA PRO A 261 -21.45 5.46 -1.20
C PRO A 261 -22.75 6.06 -1.74
N SER A 262 -22.84 7.39 -1.78
CA SER A 262 -23.93 8.18 -2.35
C SER A 262 -23.33 9.36 -3.14
N PRO A 263 -24.03 9.90 -4.16
CA PRO A 263 -23.52 11.03 -4.92
C PRO A 263 -23.28 12.26 -4.05
N HIS A 264 -22.23 13.03 -4.37
CA HIS A 264 -22.00 14.34 -3.79
C HIS A 264 -22.53 15.40 -4.75
N VAL A 265 -23.31 16.37 -4.26
CA VAL A 265 -24.02 17.31 -5.13
C VAL A 265 -23.64 18.75 -4.79
N ILE A 266 -23.28 19.49 -5.83
CA ILE A 266 -23.08 20.94 -5.78
C ILE A 266 -24.30 21.59 -6.46
N ASN A 267 -24.74 22.75 -5.96
CA ASN A 267 -25.88 23.51 -6.51
C ASN A 267 -27.24 22.76 -6.48
N GLU A 268 -27.48 21.98 -5.43
CA GLU A 268 -28.69 21.15 -5.27
C GLU A 268 -30.02 21.92 -5.43
N ASP A 269 -30.07 23.18 -4.97
CA ASP A 269 -31.28 24.02 -5.06
C ASP A 269 -31.47 24.73 -6.42
N THR A 270 -30.52 24.60 -7.36
CA THR A 270 -30.55 25.31 -8.65
C THR A 270 -30.31 24.35 -9.84
N ASN A 271 -29.09 24.29 -10.37
CA ASN A 271 -28.69 23.32 -11.39
C ASN A 271 -27.74 22.30 -10.76
N PRO A 272 -28.24 21.15 -10.28
CA PRO A 272 -27.43 20.19 -9.54
C PRO A 272 -26.33 19.60 -10.41
N VAL A 273 -25.09 19.70 -9.93
CA VAL A 273 -23.92 19.01 -10.50
C VAL A 273 -23.63 17.81 -9.62
N VAL A 274 -23.80 16.61 -10.16
CA VAL A 274 -23.72 15.35 -9.43
C VAL A 274 -22.34 14.72 -9.61
N ILE A 275 -21.62 14.55 -8.51
CA ILE A 275 -20.25 14.00 -8.48
C ILE A 275 -20.28 12.57 -7.91
N VAL A 276 -19.65 11.64 -8.62
CA VAL A 276 -19.53 10.23 -8.23
C VAL A 276 -18.11 9.70 -8.43
N GLN A 277 -17.71 8.76 -7.57
CA GLN A 277 -16.43 8.05 -7.65
C GLN A 277 -16.57 6.66 -7.01
N ALA A 278 -15.91 5.65 -7.57
CA ALA A 278 -16.08 4.23 -7.24
C ALA A 278 -14.87 3.63 -6.50
N ASN A 279 -14.27 4.38 -5.56
CA ASN A 279 -13.10 3.95 -4.79
C ASN A 279 -11.91 3.58 -5.70
N GLU A 280 -11.39 2.34 -5.65
CA GLU A 280 -10.15 1.94 -6.33
C GLU A 280 -10.15 0.42 -6.63
N TYR A 281 -9.20 -0.02 -7.46
CA TYR A 281 -8.73 -1.41 -7.61
C TYR A 281 -9.81 -2.42 -8.02
N ASN A 282 -10.80 -1.97 -8.78
CA ASN A 282 -11.97 -2.80 -9.13
C ASN A 282 -12.65 -3.43 -7.89
N LYS A 283 -12.62 -2.77 -6.73
CA LYS A 283 -13.38 -3.21 -5.55
C LYS A 283 -14.87 -2.92 -5.71
N PHE A 284 -15.22 -1.86 -6.46
CA PHE A 284 -16.58 -1.43 -6.70
C PHE A 284 -16.81 -1.07 -8.17
N LEU A 285 -18.05 -1.27 -8.64
CA LEU A 285 -18.59 -0.67 -9.84
C LEU A 285 -19.63 0.37 -9.42
N GLY A 286 -19.45 1.61 -9.84
CA GLY A 286 -20.40 2.68 -9.58
C GLY A 286 -21.59 2.64 -10.53
N GLN A 287 -22.77 2.97 -10.02
CA GLN A 287 -24.00 3.20 -10.76
C GLN A 287 -24.57 4.53 -10.29
N LEU A 288 -24.86 5.42 -11.23
CA LEU A 288 -25.61 6.65 -11.02
C LEU A 288 -26.82 6.66 -11.94
N ASP A 289 -28.02 6.69 -11.37
CA ASP A 289 -29.27 6.84 -12.11
C ASP A 289 -29.75 8.28 -12.01
N VAL A 290 -30.03 8.94 -13.14
CA VAL A 290 -30.50 10.33 -13.20
C VAL A 290 -31.74 10.48 -14.08
N GLU A 291 -32.59 11.46 -13.75
CA GLU A 291 -33.69 11.93 -14.61
C GLU A 291 -33.46 13.39 -15.01
N PHE A 292 -33.34 13.65 -16.30
CA PHE A 292 -33.24 14.99 -16.88
C PHE A 292 -34.61 15.53 -17.32
N ASP A 293 -34.83 16.83 -17.15
CA ASP A 293 -35.94 17.53 -17.78
C ASP A 293 -35.66 17.85 -19.26
N ALA A 294 -36.61 18.50 -19.94
CA ALA A 294 -36.47 18.88 -21.35
C ALA A 294 -35.35 19.90 -21.60
N ASN A 295 -34.95 20.69 -20.59
CA ASN A 295 -33.87 21.66 -20.68
C ASN A 295 -32.50 21.03 -20.41
N GLY A 296 -32.45 19.77 -19.98
CA GLY A 296 -31.22 19.08 -19.63
C GLY A 296 -30.82 19.23 -18.17
N VAL A 297 -31.72 19.70 -17.30
CA VAL A 297 -31.46 19.84 -15.86
C VAL A 297 -31.80 18.53 -15.14
N ILE A 298 -30.92 18.06 -14.26
CA ILE A 298 -31.18 16.88 -13.43
C ILE A 298 -32.28 17.21 -12.40
N THR A 299 -33.34 16.40 -12.38
CA THR A 299 -34.49 16.53 -11.47
C THR A 299 -34.55 15.44 -10.40
N LYS A 300 -33.88 14.30 -10.65
CA LYS A 300 -33.68 13.21 -9.68
C LYS A 300 -32.34 12.54 -9.92
N TYR A 301 -31.72 12.07 -8.85
CA TYR A 301 -30.51 11.24 -8.90
C TYR A 301 -30.52 10.22 -7.77
N ASP A 302 -29.96 9.04 -8.02
CA ASP A 302 -29.64 8.03 -7.01
C ASP A 302 -28.33 7.33 -7.38
N GLY A 303 -27.49 7.02 -6.40
CA GLY A 303 -26.17 6.46 -6.64
C GLY A 303 -25.89 5.25 -5.76
N LYS A 304 -25.19 4.27 -6.33
CA LYS A 304 -24.86 3.01 -5.67
C LYS A 304 -23.46 2.52 -6.05
N LEU A 305 -22.71 2.07 -5.05
CA LEU A 305 -21.50 1.29 -5.25
C LEU A 305 -21.81 -0.20 -5.11
N HIS A 306 -21.65 -0.95 -6.19
CA HIS A 306 -21.78 -2.41 -6.18
C HIS A 306 -20.41 -3.01 -5.91
N GLN A 307 -20.27 -3.78 -4.83
CA GLN A 307 -19.04 -4.51 -4.58
C GLN A 307 -18.82 -5.55 -5.69
N ILE A 308 -17.62 -5.57 -6.25
CA ILE A 308 -17.21 -6.58 -7.23
C ILE A 308 -16.60 -7.76 -6.46
N GLY A 309 -16.98 -8.98 -6.83
CA GLY A 309 -16.50 -10.19 -6.16
C GLY A 309 -17.24 -10.50 -4.85
N GLY A 310 -16.61 -11.34 -4.03
CA GLY A 310 -17.19 -11.85 -2.78
C GLY A 310 -17.76 -13.27 -2.90
N GLU A 311 -18.09 -13.86 -1.76
CA GLU A 311 -18.61 -15.22 -1.70
C GLU A 311 -19.93 -15.35 -2.48
N GLY A 312 -19.95 -16.24 -3.49
CA GLY A 312 -21.13 -16.48 -4.32
C GLY A 312 -21.39 -15.43 -5.41
N ALA A 313 -20.47 -14.49 -5.64
CA ALA A 313 -20.62 -13.52 -6.72
C ALA A 313 -20.73 -14.22 -8.10
N PRO A 314 -21.70 -13.82 -8.96
CA PRO A 314 -21.79 -14.33 -10.32
C PRO A 314 -20.51 -14.05 -11.10
N ARG A 315 -20.09 -15.00 -11.93
CA ARG A 315 -18.88 -14.93 -12.74
C ARG A 315 -19.24 -15.08 -14.21
N ASP A 316 -18.52 -14.37 -15.06
CA ASP A 316 -18.62 -14.48 -16.51
C ASP A 316 -17.48 -15.34 -17.08
N GLU A 317 -17.84 -16.41 -17.77
CA GLU A 317 -16.86 -17.36 -18.32
C GLU A 317 -16.02 -16.74 -19.45
N GLY A 318 -16.57 -15.83 -20.26
CA GLY A 318 -15.80 -15.22 -21.34
C GLY A 318 -14.69 -14.30 -20.82
N ALA A 319 -14.98 -13.49 -19.79
CA ALA A 319 -13.94 -12.72 -19.11
C ALA A 319 -12.93 -13.62 -18.37
N ALA A 320 -13.37 -14.76 -17.81
CA ALA A 320 -12.46 -15.73 -17.20
C ALA A 320 -11.50 -16.35 -18.22
N GLU A 321 -11.98 -16.67 -19.42
CA GLU A 321 -11.17 -17.17 -20.54
C GLU A 321 -10.13 -16.14 -21.01
N ILE A 322 -10.49 -14.84 -21.05
CA ILE A 322 -9.54 -13.76 -21.36
C ILE A 322 -8.44 -13.67 -20.30
N LEU A 323 -8.80 -13.74 -19.01
CA LEU A 323 -7.86 -13.58 -17.89
C LEU A 323 -6.91 -14.79 -17.72
N ALA A 324 -7.39 -16.02 -17.97
CA ALA A 324 -6.68 -17.26 -17.69
C ALA A 324 -5.22 -17.34 -18.18
N PRO A 325 -4.88 -17.01 -19.45
CA PRO A 325 -3.50 -17.09 -19.93
C PRO A 325 -2.56 -16.08 -19.24
N TYR A 326 -3.06 -14.90 -18.88
CA TYR A 326 -2.29 -13.86 -18.20
C TYR A 326 -2.07 -14.22 -16.74
N LYS A 327 -3.11 -14.72 -16.07
CA LYS A 327 -3.02 -15.23 -14.69
C LYS A 327 -1.94 -16.30 -14.58
N LYS A 328 -1.89 -17.25 -15.52
CA LYS A 328 -0.86 -18.29 -15.54
C LYS A 328 0.56 -17.72 -15.71
N GLN A 329 0.73 -16.68 -16.52
CA GLN A 329 2.02 -16.01 -16.70
C GLN A 329 2.44 -15.25 -15.43
N VAL A 330 1.52 -14.56 -14.76
CA VAL A 330 1.77 -13.92 -13.46
C VAL A 330 2.13 -14.94 -12.39
N GLU A 331 1.42 -16.07 -12.31
CA GLU A 331 1.77 -17.17 -11.39
C GLU A 331 3.20 -17.68 -11.66
N THR A 332 3.56 -17.88 -12.93
CA THR A 332 4.93 -18.27 -13.34
C THR A 332 5.96 -17.19 -12.95
N ARG A 333 5.60 -15.90 -13.09
CA ARG A 333 6.46 -14.78 -12.72
C ARG A 333 6.69 -14.72 -11.21
N MET A 334 5.66 -14.96 -10.40
CA MET A 334 5.78 -15.00 -8.95
C MET A 334 6.76 -16.10 -8.48
N GLU A 335 6.81 -17.24 -9.17
CA GLU A 335 7.76 -18.32 -8.87
C GLU A 335 9.19 -18.02 -9.37
N SER A 336 9.36 -17.02 -10.24
CA SER A 336 10.64 -16.72 -10.85
C SER A 336 11.60 -16.02 -9.86
N PRO A 337 12.91 -16.29 -9.95
CA PRO A 337 13.91 -15.60 -9.13
C PRO A 337 14.01 -14.11 -9.46
N VAL A 338 14.17 -13.26 -8.44
CA VAL A 338 14.50 -11.83 -8.64
C VAL A 338 15.95 -11.63 -9.09
N GLY A 339 16.79 -12.66 -8.94
CA GLY A 339 18.23 -12.59 -9.19
C GLY A 339 19.07 -12.31 -7.94
N ALA A 340 18.52 -12.59 -6.76
CA ALA A 340 19.20 -12.45 -5.47
C ALA A 340 19.12 -13.75 -4.66
N THR A 341 20.16 -14.04 -3.88
CA THR A 341 20.19 -15.16 -2.94
C THR A 341 20.47 -14.64 -1.53
N SER A 342 19.55 -14.89 -0.60
CA SER A 342 19.76 -14.60 0.81
C SER A 342 20.52 -15.72 1.51
N LYS A 343 21.59 -15.37 2.23
CA LYS A 343 22.38 -16.26 3.10
C LYS A 343 21.86 -16.28 4.53
N VAL A 344 21.03 -15.31 4.88
CA VAL A 344 20.45 -15.11 6.21
C VAL A 344 18.94 -15.10 6.13
N PHE A 345 18.25 -15.40 7.22
CA PHE A 345 16.82 -15.14 7.31
C PHE A 345 16.55 -13.63 7.33
N LEU A 346 15.63 -13.15 6.50
CA LEU A 346 15.23 -11.73 6.48
C LEU A 346 13.97 -11.55 7.33
N ASN A 347 14.13 -10.97 8.51
CA ASN A 347 13.12 -10.96 9.56
C ASN A 347 12.00 -9.94 9.31
N GLY A 348 10.82 -10.44 8.95
CA GLY A 348 9.56 -9.70 8.83
C GLY A 348 8.51 -10.09 9.88
N LEU A 349 8.92 -10.70 11.00
CA LEU A 349 8.00 -11.18 12.03
C LEU A 349 7.32 -10.03 12.78
N ARG A 350 6.11 -10.31 13.28
CA ARG A 350 5.31 -9.40 14.12
C ARG A 350 5.35 -9.94 15.55
N ASN A 351 6.21 -9.32 16.36
CA ASN A 351 6.46 -9.54 17.79
C ASN A 351 7.44 -8.47 18.28
N LEU A 352 7.66 -8.39 19.60
CA LEU A 352 8.80 -7.66 20.14
C LEU A 352 10.08 -8.15 19.46
N GLY A 353 10.90 -7.22 18.96
CA GLY A 353 12.10 -7.51 18.16
C GLY A 353 11.85 -7.85 16.67
N GLY A 354 10.59 -7.91 16.26
CA GLY A 354 10.17 -7.95 14.86
C GLY A 354 9.89 -6.55 14.31
N VAL A 355 9.36 -6.46 13.09
CA VAL A 355 9.22 -5.20 12.32
C VAL A 355 8.33 -4.14 12.99
N ARG A 356 7.53 -4.52 13.99
CA ARG A 356 6.60 -3.63 14.69
C ARG A 356 7.11 -3.13 16.05
N ALA A 357 8.29 -3.57 16.47
CA ALA A 357 8.81 -3.30 17.81
C ALA A 357 10.34 -3.50 17.90
N GLY A 358 11.06 -3.36 16.79
CA GLY A 358 12.51 -3.53 16.77
C GLY A 358 13.12 -3.35 15.38
N GLU A 359 14.41 -3.06 15.35
CA GLU A 359 15.18 -3.08 14.10
C GLU A 359 15.25 -4.50 13.54
N THR A 360 15.00 -4.65 12.23
CA THR A 360 15.19 -5.92 11.53
C THR A 360 16.06 -5.69 10.29
N ASN A 361 16.79 -6.74 9.89
CA ASN A 361 17.59 -6.71 8.68
C ASN A 361 16.73 -6.55 7.41
N LEU A 362 15.51 -7.11 7.38
CA LEU A 362 14.57 -6.89 6.27
C LEU A 362 14.12 -5.44 6.18
N GLY A 363 13.74 -4.82 7.31
CA GLY A 363 13.38 -3.40 7.34
C GLY A 363 14.54 -2.50 6.89
N ASN A 364 15.76 -2.82 7.31
CA ASN A 364 16.96 -2.12 6.84
C ASN A 364 17.13 -2.23 5.31
N LEU A 365 17.04 -3.44 4.73
CA LEU A 365 17.17 -3.66 3.29
C LEU A 365 16.11 -2.91 2.47
N ILE A 366 14.85 -2.92 2.94
CA ILE A 366 13.77 -2.19 2.27
C ILE A 366 14.09 -0.69 2.27
N THR A 367 14.45 -0.12 3.43
CA THR A 367 14.79 1.31 3.51
C THR A 367 16.07 1.67 2.76
N ASP A 368 17.03 0.74 2.62
CA ASP A 368 18.23 0.94 1.80
C ASP A 368 17.86 1.10 0.32
N GLY A 369 17.02 0.21 -0.21
CA GLY A 369 16.50 0.32 -1.58
C GLY A 369 15.65 1.58 -1.80
N MET A 370 14.78 1.92 -0.84
CA MET A 370 14.03 3.18 -0.86
C MET A 370 14.95 4.41 -0.93
N LEU A 371 15.99 4.44 -0.12
CA LEU A 371 16.94 5.56 -0.10
C LEU A 371 17.77 5.63 -1.38
N GLU A 372 18.19 4.48 -1.92
CA GLU A 372 18.94 4.38 -3.17
C GLU A 372 18.11 4.94 -4.33
N LYS A 373 16.88 4.43 -4.53
CA LYS A 373 15.96 4.91 -5.57
C LYS A 373 15.61 6.38 -5.42
N ALA A 374 15.34 6.84 -4.20
CA ALA A 374 15.04 8.24 -3.96
C ALA A 374 16.21 9.18 -4.32
N LYS A 375 17.46 8.75 -4.15
CA LYS A 375 18.65 9.52 -4.52
C LYS A 375 18.89 9.60 -6.02
N GLU A 376 18.40 8.63 -6.80
CA GLU A 376 18.42 8.71 -8.27
C GLU A 376 17.52 9.85 -8.77
N ILE A 377 16.42 10.11 -8.05
CA ILE A 377 15.44 11.15 -8.36
C ILE A 377 15.88 12.51 -7.81
N ASP A 378 16.22 12.55 -6.53
CA ASP A 378 16.71 13.74 -5.84
C ASP A 378 17.94 13.40 -4.97
N PRO A 379 19.16 13.75 -5.42
CA PRO A 379 20.40 13.51 -4.67
C PRO A 379 20.47 14.18 -3.28
N ALA A 380 19.58 15.14 -2.99
CA ALA A 380 19.46 15.78 -1.69
C ALA A 380 18.78 14.90 -0.64
N VAL A 381 18.07 13.84 -1.03
CA VAL A 381 17.45 12.88 -0.08
C VAL A 381 18.54 12.14 0.70
N LYS A 382 18.46 12.19 2.03
CA LYS A 382 19.43 11.53 2.94
C LYS A 382 18.82 10.47 3.83
N ILE A 383 17.50 10.46 3.97
CA ILE A 383 16.78 9.61 4.90
C ILE A 383 15.78 8.76 4.12
N ALA A 384 15.59 7.51 4.51
CA ALA A 384 14.39 6.77 4.16
C ALA A 384 13.80 6.12 5.40
N PHE A 385 12.48 6.00 5.47
CA PHE A 385 11.80 5.24 6.49
C PHE A 385 10.60 4.47 5.96
N GLN A 386 10.33 3.34 6.61
CA GLN A 386 9.26 2.41 6.24
C GLN A 386 8.53 1.96 7.52
N ASN A 387 7.21 2.13 7.57
CA ASN A 387 6.41 1.62 8.67
C ASN A 387 6.38 0.09 8.66
N GLY A 388 6.59 -0.53 9.82
CA GLY A 388 6.56 -1.99 10.01
C GLY A 388 5.20 -2.61 9.72
N GLY A 389 4.14 -1.80 9.69
CA GLY A 389 2.82 -2.14 9.18
C GLY A 389 2.84 -2.48 7.70
N GLY A 390 3.72 -1.86 6.90
CA GLY A 390 3.89 -2.18 5.48
C GLY A 390 4.66 -3.47 5.21
N ILE A 391 5.47 -3.97 6.16
CA ILE A 391 6.27 -5.19 6.01
C ILE A 391 5.47 -6.39 6.51
N ARG A 392 5.06 -7.28 5.59
CA ARG A 392 3.99 -8.24 5.86
C ARG A 392 4.46 -9.66 6.11
N SER A 393 5.62 -10.02 5.59
CA SER A 393 6.20 -11.36 5.70
C SER A 393 7.72 -11.31 5.82
N SER A 394 8.30 -12.47 6.10
CA SER A 394 9.75 -12.70 6.09
C SER A 394 10.19 -13.33 4.76
N ILE A 395 11.49 -13.33 4.48
CA ILE A 395 12.09 -14.06 3.36
C ILE A 395 13.06 -15.09 3.92
N ASN A 396 12.92 -16.34 3.48
CA ASN A 396 13.77 -17.43 3.92
C ASN A 396 15.16 -17.36 3.29
N LYS A 397 16.10 -18.14 3.83
CA LYS A 397 17.39 -18.36 3.17
C LYS A 397 17.17 -19.05 1.83
N GLY A 398 17.94 -18.67 0.82
CA GLY A 398 17.86 -19.24 -0.51
C GLY A 398 17.68 -18.20 -1.59
N GLU A 399 17.31 -18.67 -2.77
CA GLU A 399 16.95 -17.81 -3.89
C GLU A 399 15.66 -17.06 -3.58
N VAL A 400 15.66 -15.74 -3.78
CA VAL A 400 14.50 -14.89 -3.51
C VAL A 400 13.65 -14.79 -4.77
N THR A 401 12.35 -15.02 -4.64
CA THR A 401 11.38 -14.98 -5.74
C THR A 401 10.57 -13.67 -5.76
N TYR A 402 9.97 -13.32 -6.90
CA TYR A 402 9.05 -12.16 -6.98
C TYR A 402 7.84 -12.35 -6.07
N GLY A 403 7.32 -13.58 -5.95
CA GLY A 403 6.20 -13.90 -5.06
C GLY A 403 6.53 -13.62 -3.60
N GLU A 404 7.74 -13.92 -3.14
CA GLU A 404 8.19 -13.55 -1.79
C GLU A 404 8.25 -12.03 -1.61
N VAL A 405 8.83 -11.28 -2.57
CA VAL A 405 8.91 -9.82 -2.52
C VAL A 405 7.51 -9.18 -2.44
N LEU A 406 6.57 -9.61 -3.28
CA LEU A 406 5.18 -9.17 -3.25
C LEU A 406 4.47 -9.56 -1.95
N THR A 407 4.79 -10.73 -1.39
CA THR A 407 4.23 -11.13 -0.10
C THR A 407 4.77 -10.26 1.05
N VAL A 408 5.99 -9.74 0.94
CA VAL A 408 6.58 -8.79 1.91
C VAL A 408 5.95 -7.41 1.79
N LEU A 409 5.79 -6.88 0.56
CA LEU A 409 5.25 -5.55 0.25
C LEU A 409 4.02 -5.67 -0.67
N PRO A 410 2.86 -6.12 -0.17
CA PRO A 410 1.71 -6.50 -1.01
C PRO A 410 0.80 -5.34 -1.38
N PHE A 411 1.10 -4.13 -0.91
CA PHE A 411 0.21 -2.98 -1.08
C PHE A 411 0.51 -2.17 -2.33
N GLY A 412 1.69 -2.37 -2.94
CA GLY A 412 2.11 -1.60 -4.10
C GLY A 412 2.22 -0.11 -3.83
N ASN A 413 2.48 0.31 -2.58
CA ASN A 413 2.50 1.72 -2.24
C ASN A 413 3.67 2.41 -2.99
N PRO A 414 3.42 3.47 -3.76
CA PRO A 414 4.50 4.21 -4.40
C PRO A 414 5.44 4.86 -3.38
N LEU A 415 6.68 5.05 -3.82
CA LEU A 415 7.69 5.88 -3.17
C LEU A 415 7.21 7.33 -3.14
N ALA A 416 7.34 7.97 -1.98
CA ALA A 416 7.08 9.39 -1.78
C ALA A 416 8.32 10.05 -1.18
N ILE A 417 8.64 11.26 -1.63
CA ILE A 417 9.71 12.11 -1.09
C ILE A 417 9.05 13.28 -0.37
N VAL A 418 9.22 13.35 0.95
CA VAL A 418 8.65 14.39 1.81
C VAL A 418 9.74 15.35 2.29
N GLU A 419 9.40 16.64 2.37
CA GLU A 419 10.24 17.67 3.00
C GLU A 419 9.69 18.05 4.39
N LEU A 420 10.46 17.74 5.43
CA LEU A 420 10.10 18.00 6.84
C LEU A 420 11.11 18.89 7.53
N SER A 421 10.63 19.78 8.40
CA SER A 421 11.51 20.42 9.39
C SER A 421 12.03 19.38 10.40
N GLY A 422 13.17 19.66 11.03
CA GLY A 422 13.71 18.77 12.07
C GLY A 422 12.74 18.55 13.24
N ALA A 423 11.91 19.54 13.56
CA ALA A 423 10.87 19.42 14.57
C ALA A 423 9.76 18.43 14.15
N GLU A 424 9.30 18.51 12.89
CA GLU A 424 8.34 17.57 12.33
C GLU A 424 8.92 16.15 12.26
N LEU A 425 10.18 16.02 11.85
CA LEU A 425 10.89 14.74 11.84
C LEU A 425 10.96 14.13 13.24
N LYS A 426 11.31 14.90 14.27
CA LYS A 426 11.29 14.45 15.67
C LYS A 426 9.89 14.00 16.10
N SER A 427 8.86 14.78 15.78
CA SER A 427 7.46 14.41 16.08
C SER A 427 7.04 13.10 15.40
N THR A 428 7.48 12.87 14.16
CA THR A 428 7.26 11.62 13.44
C THR A 428 7.88 10.43 14.18
N PHE A 429 9.13 10.54 14.62
CA PHE A 429 9.79 9.46 15.37
C PHE A 429 9.26 9.28 16.80
N GLU A 430 8.77 10.34 17.46
CA GLU A 430 8.04 10.23 18.73
C GLU A 430 6.77 9.37 18.58
N HIS A 431 5.99 9.63 17.52
CA HIS A 431 4.81 8.82 17.23
C HIS A 431 5.17 7.37 16.93
N SER A 432 6.27 7.16 16.20
CA SER A 432 6.74 5.82 15.81
C SER A 432 6.96 4.89 17.01
N VAL A 433 7.45 5.42 18.14
CA VAL A 433 7.77 4.63 19.34
C VAL A 433 6.78 4.81 20.48
N LYS A 434 5.61 5.43 20.24
CA LYS A 434 4.64 5.72 21.31
C LYS A 434 4.09 4.47 22.01
N GLU A 435 3.96 3.36 21.28
CA GLU A 435 3.42 2.10 21.81
C GLU A 435 4.51 1.18 22.39
N TYR A 436 5.78 1.43 22.05
CA TYR A 436 6.89 0.56 22.47
C TYR A 436 6.89 0.33 23.99
N PRO A 437 7.12 -0.90 24.49
CA PRO A 437 7.54 -2.11 23.75
C PRO A 437 6.40 -2.92 23.10
N LYS A 438 5.15 -2.43 23.11
CA LYS A 438 4.06 -3.07 22.36
C LYS A 438 4.29 -2.88 20.87
N GLU A 439 3.78 -3.82 20.09
CA GLU A 439 3.78 -3.72 18.63
C GLU A 439 2.99 -2.51 18.13
N SER A 440 3.53 -1.84 17.13
CA SER A 440 2.84 -0.80 16.36
C SER A 440 3.09 -0.98 14.87
N GLY A 441 2.04 -0.86 14.04
CA GLY A 441 2.21 -0.74 12.59
C GLY A 441 3.06 0.48 12.22
N GLY A 442 2.95 1.57 12.98
CA GLY A 442 3.73 2.80 12.79
C GLY A 442 5.16 2.74 13.33
N PHE A 443 5.70 1.59 13.75
CA PHE A 443 7.13 1.52 14.08
C PHE A 443 7.95 1.69 12.79
N LEU A 444 8.90 2.63 12.74
CA LEU A 444 9.61 3.02 11.53
C LEU A 444 10.98 2.32 11.48
N HIS A 445 11.20 1.56 10.42
CA HIS A 445 12.54 1.19 9.96
C HIS A 445 13.20 2.37 9.25
N VAL A 446 14.54 2.44 9.24
CA VAL A 446 15.26 3.61 8.74
C VAL A 446 16.52 3.25 7.92
N ALA A 447 16.85 4.11 6.97
CA ALA A 447 18.14 4.20 6.30
C ALA A 447 18.66 5.65 6.28
N GLY A 448 19.98 5.81 6.30
CA GLY A 448 20.63 7.12 6.28
C GLY A 448 20.57 7.90 7.60
N MET A 449 20.03 7.29 8.66
CA MET A 449 19.95 7.89 9.99
C MET A 449 20.14 6.86 11.12
N LYS A 450 20.43 7.37 12.32
CA LYS A 450 20.40 6.61 13.58
C LYS A 450 19.39 7.21 14.54
N PHE A 451 18.70 6.34 15.26
CA PHE A 451 17.61 6.67 16.15
C PHE A 451 17.80 6.02 17.52
N LEU A 452 17.94 6.83 18.56
CA LEU A 452 17.96 6.40 19.96
C LEU A 452 16.74 6.95 20.69
N PHE A 453 16.01 6.08 21.39
CA PHE A 453 14.86 6.48 22.22
C PHE A 453 14.88 5.82 23.59
N ASP A 454 14.20 6.43 24.55
CA ASP A 454 14.08 5.98 25.94
C ASP A 454 12.61 5.69 26.28
N PRO A 455 12.19 4.42 26.20
CA PRO A 455 10.85 3.96 26.55
C PRO A 455 10.39 4.30 27.98
N SER A 456 11.32 4.59 28.90
CA SER A 456 10.97 4.97 30.28
C SER A 456 10.40 6.39 30.38
N LYS A 457 10.60 7.21 29.34
CA LYS A 457 10.07 8.58 29.28
C LYS A 457 8.60 8.61 28.84
N PRO A 458 7.85 9.67 29.20
CA PRO A 458 6.49 9.88 28.72
C PRO A 458 6.40 9.85 27.19
N VAL A 459 5.28 9.34 26.67
CA VAL A 459 4.96 9.39 25.23
C VAL A 459 5.05 10.83 24.72
N GLY A 460 5.68 11.04 23.57
CA GLY A 460 5.97 12.37 23.02
C GLY A 460 7.27 13.00 23.56
N SER A 461 8.02 12.28 24.39
CA SER A 461 9.35 12.69 24.85
C SER A 461 10.31 11.51 24.95
N ARG A 462 10.10 10.47 24.15
CA ARG A 462 10.90 9.24 24.13
C ARG A 462 12.14 9.39 23.26
N VAL A 463 12.11 10.17 22.19
CA VAL A 463 13.27 10.36 21.30
C VAL A 463 14.39 11.04 22.09
N VAL A 464 15.56 10.41 22.14
CA VAL A 464 16.76 10.93 22.81
C VAL A 464 17.68 11.60 21.80
N SER A 465 17.87 10.98 20.63
CA SER A 465 18.76 11.43 19.58
C SER A 465 18.24 10.97 18.22
N LEU A 466 18.33 11.85 17.22
CA LEU A 466 18.16 11.53 15.81
C LEU A 466 19.36 12.09 15.05
N GLU A 467 20.17 11.20 14.49
CA GLU A 467 21.38 11.58 13.76
C GLU A 467 21.23 11.29 12.27
N VAL A 468 21.56 12.27 11.43
CA VAL A 468 21.65 12.13 9.96
C VAL A 468 23.09 12.50 9.58
N ASP A 469 23.77 11.64 8.82
CA ASP A 469 25.21 11.79 8.50
C ASP A 469 26.10 12.01 9.76
N GLY A 470 25.72 11.40 10.88
CA GLY A 470 26.43 11.52 12.17
C GLY A 470 26.28 12.87 12.87
N LYS A 471 25.29 13.68 12.47
CA LYS A 471 24.96 14.96 13.10
C LYS A 471 23.52 14.94 13.63
N GLU A 472 23.33 15.50 14.81
CA GLU A 472 22.00 15.68 15.39
C GLU A 472 21.07 16.51 14.49
N VAL A 473 19.80 16.11 14.45
CA VAL A 473 18.73 16.82 13.75
C VAL A 473 18.46 18.17 14.42
N VAL A 474 18.48 19.23 13.61
CA VAL A 474 18.22 20.61 14.01
C VAL A 474 16.77 20.98 13.70
N ASP A 475 16.01 21.44 14.70
CA ASP A 475 14.56 21.65 14.60
C ASP A 475 14.14 22.54 13.42
N SER A 476 14.90 23.60 13.15
CA SER A 476 14.59 24.57 12.10
C SER A 476 15.11 24.20 10.71
N GLN A 477 15.91 23.15 10.57
CA GLN A 477 16.46 22.72 9.29
C GLN A 477 15.45 21.83 8.55
N MET A 478 15.36 21.99 7.22
CA MET A 478 14.58 21.08 6.38
C MET A 478 15.38 19.84 5.99
N TYR A 479 14.71 18.70 5.98
CA TYR A 479 15.24 17.39 5.64
C TYR A 479 14.32 16.76 4.60
N LYS A 480 14.92 16.18 3.55
CA LYS A 480 14.20 15.34 2.59
C LYS A 480 14.33 13.87 2.97
N ALA A 481 13.19 13.22 3.07
CA ALA A 481 13.09 11.81 3.42
C ALA A 481 12.21 11.06 2.43
N ALA A 482 12.61 9.83 2.12
CA ALA A 482 11.80 8.89 1.35
C ALA A 482 10.93 8.03 2.28
N THR A 483 9.69 7.78 1.88
CA THR A 483 8.76 6.87 2.56
C THR A 483 7.79 6.28 1.54
N ASN A 484 6.87 5.41 1.94
CA ASN A 484 5.72 5.03 1.10
C ASN A 484 4.60 6.08 1.19
N VAL A 485 3.77 6.18 0.14
CA VAL A 485 2.68 7.16 0.05
C VAL A 485 1.66 7.05 1.18
N PHE A 486 1.31 5.84 1.62
CA PHE A 486 0.39 5.62 2.75
C PHE A 486 0.86 6.35 4.00
N THR A 487 2.15 6.23 4.32
CA THR A 487 2.77 6.89 5.47
C THR A 487 2.93 8.39 5.23
N ALA A 488 3.25 8.82 4.00
CA ALA A 488 3.37 10.23 3.62
C ALA A 488 2.04 10.99 3.78
N ARG A 489 0.91 10.35 3.45
CA ARG A 489 -0.46 10.89 3.64
C ARG A 489 -0.92 10.89 5.11
N GLY A 490 -0.08 10.48 6.05
CA GLY A 490 -0.39 10.44 7.48
C GLY A 490 -1.03 9.12 7.94
N GLY A 491 -0.99 8.06 7.13
CA GLY A 491 -1.35 6.70 7.51
C GLY A 491 -0.64 6.25 8.79
N ASP A 492 -1.21 5.27 9.51
CA ASP A 492 -0.78 4.89 10.88
C ASP A 492 -0.78 6.05 11.91
N GLY A 493 -1.39 7.20 11.57
CA GLY A 493 -1.56 8.36 12.44
C GLY A 493 -0.39 9.35 12.44
N PHE A 494 0.48 9.34 11.43
CA PHE A 494 1.59 10.29 11.31
C PHE A 494 1.12 11.69 10.89
N GLU A 495 0.52 12.44 11.83
CA GLU A 495 -0.06 13.77 11.56
C GLU A 495 0.92 14.78 10.94
N ALA A 496 2.20 14.75 11.33
CA ALA A 496 3.21 15.66 10.78
C ALA A 496 3.45 15.40 9.28
N LEU A 497 3.36 14.14 8.85
CA LEU A 497 3.44 13.75 7.45
C LEU A 497 2.18 14.18 6.69
N GLY A 498 1.00 13.88 7.22
CA GLY A 498 -0.28 14.32 6.63
C GLY A 498 -0.34 15.84 6.44
N LYS A 499 0.09 16.63 7.43
CA LYS A 499 0.19 18.10 7.29
C LYS A 499 1.22 18.55 6.26
N ALA A 500 2.32 17.83 6.09
CA ALA A 500 3.29 18.12 5.03
C ALA A 500 2.72 17.81 3.65
N TYR A 501 1.95 16.72 3.54
CA TYR A 501 1.22 16.33 2.34
C TYR A 501 0.20 17.40 1.94
N GLU A 502 -0.71 17.77 2.84
CA GLU A 502 -1.72 18.83 2.62
C GLU A 502 -1.09 20.18 2.26
N ALA A 503 0.14 20.44 2.72
CA ALA A 503 0.89 21.65 2.41
C ALA A 503 1.67 21.57 1.07
N GLY A 504 1.51 20.51 0.28
CA GLY A 504 2.20 20.32 -0.99
C GLY A 504 3.71 20.08 -0.87
N ARG A 505 4.18 19.57 0.28
CA ARG A 505 5.61 19.27 0.54
C ARG A 505 5.99 17.81 0.27
N VAL A 506 5.20 17.11 -0.53
CA VAL A 506 5.41 15.71 -0.90
C VAL A 506 5.45 15.59 -2.41
N SER A 507 6.42 14.86 -2.93
CA SER A 507 6.49 14.42 -4.33
C SER A 507 6.26 12.92 -4.39
N GLU A 508 5.41 12.48 -5.32
CA GLU A 508 5.08 11.07 -5.54
C GLU A 508 5.63 10.59 -6.88
N PRO A 509 6.93 10.23 -6.98
CA PRO A 509 7.53 9.82 -8.25
C PRO A 509 6.99 8.51 -8.86
N GLY A 510 5.99 7.86 -8.25
CA GLY A 510 5.26 6.73 -8.83
C GLY A 510 5.91 5.34 -8.70
N PHE A 511 7.16 5.24 -8.23
CA PHE A 511 7.87 3.95 -8.15
C PHE A 511 7.27 3.02 -7.08
N SER A 512 6.76 1.84 -7.48
CA SER A 512 6.17 0.88 -6.55
C SER A 512 7.19 0.35 -5.52
N ASP A 513 6.75 0.18 -4.27
CA ASP A 513 7.58 -0.29 -3.16
C ASP A 513 8.22 -1.66 -3.42
N TRP A 514 7.44 -2.63 -3.91
CA TRP A 514 7.94 -3.99 -4.18
C TRP A 514 8.90 -4.04 -5.38
N GLU A 515 8.68 -3.21 -6.40
CA GLU A 515 9.57 -3.13 -7.58
C GLU A 515 10.93 -2.60 -7.18
N ASN A 516 10.93 -1.48 -6.45
CA ASN A 516 12.15 -0.88 -5.92
C ASN A 516 12.89 -1.88 -5.02
N PHE A 517 12.17 -2.59 -4.17
CA PHE A 517 12.79 -3.61 -3.33
C PHE A 517 13.37 -4.77 -4.16
N ALA A 518 12.65 -5.28 -5.17
CA ALA A 518 13.15 -6.33 -6.06
C ALA A 518 14.41 -5.90 -6.83
N GLU A 519 14.43 -4.66 -7.34
CA GLU A 519 15.58 -4.07 -8.02
C GLU A 519 16.79 -3.95 -7.08
N HIS A 520 16.57 -3.43 -5.87
CA HIS A 520 17.63 -3.35 -4.87
C HIS A 520 18.18 -4.73 -4.51
N LEU A 521 17.33 -5.73 -4.25
CA LEU A 521 17.77 -7.10 -3.99
C LEU A 521 18.60 -7.66 -5.15
N LYS A 522 18.13 -7.48 -6.39
CA LYS A 522 18.83 -7.91 -7.61
C LYS A 522 20.20 -7.25 -7.74
N SER A 523 20.32 -5.97 -7.38
CA SER A 523 21.59 -5.24 -7.41
C SER A 523 22.64 -5.85 -6.45
N LEU A 524 22.19 -6.34 -5.30
CA LEU A 524 23.04 -6.94 -4.28
C LEU A 524 23.55 -8.33 -4.67
N LYS A 525 22.77 -9.10 -5.44
CA LYS A 525 22.99 -10.52 -5.82
C LYS A 525 23.06 -11.51 -4.66
N THR A 526 23.82 -11.20 -3.61
CA THR A 526 23.94 -11.99 -2.38
C THR A 526 23.66 -11.11 -1.18
N ILE A 527 22.81 -11.58 -0.26
CA ILE A 527 22.40 -10.85 0.93
C ILE A 527 22.90 -11.61 2.16
N ASP A 528 23.73 -10.97 2.98
CA ASP A 528 24.35 -11.55 4.18
C ASP A 528 24.34 -10.59 5.38
N LYS A 529 23.51 -9.55 5.33
CA LYS A 529 23.46 -8.48 6.33
C LYS A 529 22.55 -8.80 7.52
N GLY A 530 23.04 -8.47 8.72
CA GLY A 530 22.27 -8.46 9.97
C GLY A 530 21.76 -7.07 10.34
N ILE A 531 21.38 -6.89 11.61
CA ILE A 531 21.06 -5.58 12.18
C ILE A 531 22.33 -4.74 12.37
N GLU A 532 22.20 -3.41 12.28
CA GLU A 532 23.32 -2.47 12.26
C GLU A 532 23.28 -1.46 13.43
N GLY A 533 22.23 -1.52 14.27
CA GLY A 533 22.03 -0.56 15.36
C GLY A 533 21.56 0.80 14.85
N ARG A 534 20.75 0.79 13.79
CA ARG A 534 20.06 1.97 13.26
C ARG A 534 18.98 2.46 14.23
N ILE A 535 18.34 1.56 14.98
CA ILE A 535 17.25 1.87 15.90
C ILE A 535 17.53 1.21 17.26
N MET A 536 17.65 2.01 18.31
CA MET A 536 18.04 1.53 19.64
C MET A 536 17.12 2.07 20.72
N ALA A 537 16.66 1.18 21.59
CA ALA A 537 15.99 1.55 22.83
C ALA A 537 17.00 1.65 23.98
N LYS A 538 16.87 2.66 24.83
CA LYS A 538 17.80 2.91 25.93
C LYS A 538 17.62 1.84 27.01
N VAL A 539 18.73 1.32 27.55
CA VAL A 539 18.71 0.41 28.71
C VAL A 539 19.28 1.09 29.95
N PRO A 540 18.90 0.66 31.18
CA PRO A 540 19.36 1.31 32.41
C PRO A 540 20.80 0.94 32.82
N PHE A 541 21.49 0.08 32.06
CA PHE A 541 22.80 -0.45 32.44
C PHE A 541 23.94 0.51 32.14
N THR A 542 24.67 0.95 33.16
CA THR A 542 25.73 1.98 33.03
C THR A 542 27.01 1.47 32.34
N ASP A 543 27.19 0.16 32.24
CA ASP A 543 28.37 -0.52 31.70
C ASP A 543 28.14 -1.12 30.31
N VAL A 544 26.99 -0.88 29.69
CA VAL A 544 26.67 -1.29 28.31
C VAL A 544 26.68 -0.06 27.42
N LYS A 545 27.71 0.07 26.58
CA LYS A 545 27.87 1.21 25.68
C LYS A 545 26.94 1.09 24.47
N GLU A 546 26.28 2.17 24.08
CA GLU A 546 25.36 2.25 22.93
C GLU A 546 26.02 1.83 21.60
N ASN A 547 27.33 2.09 21.45
CA ASN A 547 28.09 1.68 20.27
C ASN A 547 28.62 0.23 20.33
N SER A 548 28.26 -0.55 21.34
CA SER A 548 28.65 -1.95 21.46
C SER A 548 27.82 -2.81 20.50
N TRP A 549 28.47 -3.76 19.82
CA TRP A 549 27.77 -4.77 19.00
C TRP A 549 26.72 -5.57 19.80
N ALA A 550 26.90 -5.68 21.13
CA ALA A 550 25.98 -6.41 22.00
C ALA A 550 24.77 -5.59 22.45
N TYR A 551 24.82 -4.26 22.29
CA TYR A 551 23.79 -3.34 22.76
C TYR A 551 22.37 -3.69 22.23
N PRO A 552 22.14 -3.88 20.91
CA PRO A 552 20.80 -4.18 20.41
C PRO A 552 20.23 -5.47 21.01
N TYR A 553 21.06 -6.50 21.22
CA TYR A 553 20.63 -7.76 21.80
C TYR A 553 20.34 -7.65 23.30
N ILE A 554 21.15 -6.89 24.05
CA ILE A 554 20.91 -6.63 25.47
C ILE A 554 19.62 -5.81 25.64
N SER A 555 19.41 -4.82 24.78
CA SER A 555 18.16 -4.04 24.75
C SER A 555 16.95 -4.91 24.46
N ASP A 556 17.02 -5.78 23.45
CA ASP A 556 15.95 -6.73 23.13
C ASP A 556 15.60 -7.62 24.33
N LEU A 557 16.60 -8.24 24.97
CA LEU A 557 16.33 -9.08 26.15
C LEU A 557 15.81 -8.28 27.35
N TYR A 558 16.24 -7.03 27.53
CA TYR A 558 15.74 -6.16 28.59
C TYR A 558 14.25 -5.88 28.41
N TYR A 559 13.83 -5.44 27.22
CA TYR A 559 12.43 -5.11 26.95
C TYR A 559 11.51 -6.32 26.82
N ARG A 560 12.07 -7.53 26.68
CA ARG A 560 11.36 -8.81 26.82
C ARG A 560 11.22 -9.27 28.28
N ASP A 561 11.63 -8.46 29.25
CA ASP A 561 11.66 -8.80 30.68
C ASP A 561 12.52 -10.03 31.02
N LEU A 562 13.55 -10.32 30.20
CA LEU A 562 14.46 -11.45 30.41
C LEU A 562 15.68 -11.09 31.25
N LEU A 563 15.95 -9.79 31.45
CA LEU A 563 17.08 -9.27 32.22
C LEU A 563 16.63 -8.67 33.56
N SER A 564 17.38 -8.99 34.63
CA SER A 564 17.18 -8.37 35.94
C SER A 564 17.76 -6.96 35.99
N THR A 565 17.03 -6.04 36.62
CA THR A 565 17.44 -4.66 36.92
C THR A 565 17.85 -4.44 38.38
N ALA A 566 18.02 -5.51 39.16
CA ALA A 566 18.40 -5.41 40.57
C ALA A 566 19.75 -4.68 40.80
N THR A 567 20.58 -4.59 39.76
CA THR A 567 21.84 -3.83 39.77
C THR A 567 21.90 -2.87 38.59
N ALA A 568 22.55 -1.71 38.76
CA ALA A 568 22.76 -0.73 37.69
C ALA A 568 23.74 -1.18 36.58
N THR A 569 24.32 -2.38 36.70
CA THR A 569 25.31 -2.92 35.76
C THR A 569 24.85 -4.26 35.18
N PHE A 570 25.06 -4.49 33.88
CA PHE A 570 24.81 -5.76 33.20
C PHE A 570 25.99 -6.74 33.29
N LYS A 571 27.23 -6.23 33.38
CA LYS A 571 28.50 -6.97 33.36
C LYS A 571 28.70 -7.81 32.09
N PRO A 572 28.81 -7.18 30.91
CA PRO A 572 28.80 -7.89 29.62
C PRO A 572 29.92 -8.93 29.45
N GLY A 573 31.09 -8.69 30.04
CA GLY A 573 32.27 -9.55 29.93
C GLY A 573 32.31 -10.74 30.92
N ASP A 574 31.44 -10.77 31.93
CA ASP A 574 31.45 -11.84 32.93
C ASP A 574 31.04 -13.17 32.29
N GLN A 575 31.60 -14.26 32.82
CA GLN A 575 31.23 -15.62 32.42
C GLN A 575 29.80 -15.94 32.83
N LEU A 576 29.05 -16.56 31.94
CA LEU A 576 27.69 -17.03 32.19
C LEU A 576 27.73 -18.27 33.10
N THR A 577 27.02 -18.22 34.22
CA THR A 577 26.89 -19.38 35.11
C THR A 577 25.81 -20.35 34.61
N ARG A 578 25.85 -21.60 35.06
CA ARG A 578 24.83 -22.63 34.72
C ARG A 578 23.43 -22.22 35.15
N ALA A 579 23.27 -21.62 36.32
CA ALA A 579 21.98 -21.11 36.77
C ALA A 579 21.46 -20.01 35.82
N GLN A 580 22.30 -19.02 35.48
CA GLN A 580 21.91 -17.94 34.57
C GLN A 580 21.53 -18.45 33.19
N ALA A 581 22.32 -19.36 32.61
CA ALA A 581 22.03 -19.98 31.32
C ALA A 581 20.66 -20.66 31.30
N THR A 582 20.32 -21.34 32.39
CA THR A 582 19.06 -22.07 32.55
C THR A 582 17.88 -21.10 32.64
N SER A 583 17.97 -20.10 33.52
CA SER A 583 16.95 -19.06 33.66
C SER A 583 16.66 -18.34 32.34
N PHE A 584 17.70 -18.00 31.58
CA PHE A 584 17.53 -17.37 30.26
C PHE A 584 16.69 -18.22 29.31
N ILE A 585 17.00 -19.51 29.20
CA ILE A 585 16.30 -20.42 28.29
C ILE A 585 14.84 -20.62 28.72
N VAL A 586 14.62 -20.86 30.02
CA VAL A 586 13.28 -21.07 30.60
C VAL A 586 12.39 -19.87 30.33
N ARG A 587 12.88 -18.65 30.61
CA ARG A 587 12.12 -17.42 30.38
C ARG A 587 11.93 -17.13 28.90
N ALA A 588 12.96 -17.33 28.07
CA ALA A 588 12.90 -17.10 26.63
C ALA A 588 11.83 -17.95 25.92
N LEU A 589 11.61 -19.17 26.41
CA LEU A 589 10.60 -20.09 25.91
C LEU A 589 9.28 -20.04 26.68
N GLU A 590 9.19 -19.21 27.72
CA GLU A 590 8.02 -19.11 28.61
C GLU A 590 7.60 -20.50 29.14
N LEU A 591 8.58 -21.35 29.50
CA LEU A 591 8.30 -22.72 29.93
C LEU A 591 7.46 -22.73 31.22
N PRO A 592 6.48 -23.65 31.34
CA PRO A 592 5.71 -23.80 32.56
C PRO A 592 6.61 -24.09 33.76
N VAL A 593 6.47 -23.29 34.81
CA VAL A 593 7.20 -23.46 36.06
C VAL A 593 6.26 -24.07 37.09
N ASP A 594 6.49 -25.34 37.43
CA ASP A 594 5.77 -26.04 38.49
C ASP A 594 6.51 -25.89 39.82
N SER A 595 5.95 -25.10 40.73
CA SER A 595 6.51 -24.88 42.07
C SER A 595 6.52 -26.12 42.96
N SER A 596 5.85 -27.21 42.55
CA SER A 596 5.86 -28.50 43.23
C SER A 596 6.82 -29.53 42.62
N ALA A 597 7.49 -29.19 41.50
CA ALA A 597 8.42 -30.08 40.84
C ALA A 597 9.58 -30.46 41.76
N THR A 598 9.80 -31.76 41.91
CA THR A 598 10.95 -32.28 42.66
C THR A 598 12.15 -32.48 41.74
N MET A 599 13.32 -32.06 42.19
CA MET A 599 14.58 -32.19 41.44
C MET A 599 15.67 -32.84 42.31
N PRO A 600 16.63 -33.56 41.71
CA PRO A 600 17.62 -34.32 42.47
C PRO A 600 18.77 -33.47 43.04
N PHE A 601 18.78 -32.15 42.79
CA PHE A 601 19.92 -31.27 43.09
C PHE A 601 19.88 -30.71 44.50
N LYS A 602 20.94 -30.92 45.28
CA LYS A 602 21.06 -30.47 46.68
C LYS A 602 21.81 -29.16 46.88
N ASP A 603 22.41 -28.62 45.83
CA ASP A 603 23.32 -27.47 45.85
C ASP A 603 22.66 -26.16 45.39
N LEU A 604 21.34 -26.04 45.55
CA LEU A 604 20.55 -24.88 45.12
C LEU A 604 20.02 -24.02 46.28
N ASN A 605 20.22 -24.43 47.53
CA ASN A 605 19.58 -23.81 48.70
C ASN A 605 19.92 -22.32 48.89
N GLU A 606 21.06 -21.85 48.36
CA GLU A 606 21.50 -20.45 48.43
C GLU A 606 20.88 -19.56 47.34
N TYR A 607 20.18 -20.14 46.36
CA TYR A 607 19.55 -19.40 45.27
C TYR A 607 18.12 -18.98 45.63
N ALA A 608 17.66 -17.87 45.04
CA ALA A 608 16.28 -17.44 45.15
C ALA A 608 15.32 -18.53 44.69
N VAL A 609 14.18 -18.67 45.36
CA VAL A 609 13.16 -19.71 45.11
C VAL A 609 12.74 -19.73 43.63
N ASP A 610 12.54 -18.57 43.01
CA ASP A 610 12.19 -18.50 41.59
C ASP A 610 13.26 -19.10 40.68
N THR A 611 14.55 -18.86 40.97
CA THR A 611 15.64 -19.48 40.22
C THR A 611 15.71 -20.99 40.43
N GLN A 612 15.38 -21.47 41.63
CA GLN A 612 15.26 -22.91 41.89
C GLN A 612 14.14 -23.51 41.04
N HIS A 613 12.97 -22.86 40.98
CA HIS A 613 11.85 -23.33 40.17
C HIS A 613 12.16 -23.31 38.65
N GLU A 614 12.86 -22.29 38.15
CA GLU A 614 13.32 -22.25 36.75
C GLU A 614 14.28 -23.42 36.45
N ILE A 615 15.22 -23.72 37.36
CA ILE A 615 16.11 -24.87 37.22
C ILE A 615 15.32 -26.18 37.23
N ALA A 616 14.32 -26.30 38.09
CA ALA A 616 13.43 -27.47 38.13
C ALA A 616 12.67 -27.64 36.81
N ALA A 617 12.11 -26.56 36.26
CA ALA A 617 11.39 -26.58 34.99
C ALA A 617 12.31 -27.05 33.84
N ALA A 618 13.52 -26.48 33.73
CA ALA A 618 14.47 -26.90 32.71
C ALA A 618 14.91 -28.38 32.85
N TYR A 619 14.97 -28.90 34.09
CA TYR A 619 15.26 -30.31 34.33
C TYR A 619 14.09 -31.21 33.89
N THR A 620 12.86 -30.86 34.26
CA THR A 620 11.64 -31.58 33.88
C THR A 620 11.46 -31.64 32.35
N HIS A 621 11.85 -30.57 31.65
CA HIS A 621 11.83 -30.49 30.19
C HIS A 621 13.09 -31.06 29.52
N GLU A 622 13.96 -31.74 30.27
CA GLU A 622 15.19 -32.39 29.78
C GLU A 622 16.20 -31.45 29.09
N ILE A 623 16.08 -30.14 29.31
CA ILE A 623 16.98 -29.13 28.74
C ILE A 623 18.35 -29.19 29.41
N ILE A 624 18.37 -29.40 30.72
CA ILE A 624 19.58 -29.48 31.54
C ILE A 624 19.79 -30.87 32.13
N LYS A 625 21.06 -31.17 32.42
CA LYS A 625 21.50 -32.37 33.16
C LYS A 625 22.39 -31.95 34.32
N GLY A 626 22.32 -32.69 35.43
CA GLY A 626 23.21 -32.52 36.57
C GLY A 626 24.38 -33.50 36.58
N TYR A 627 25.15 -33.44 37.66
CA TYR A 627 26.29 -34.29 37.97
C TYR A 627 25.98 -35.10 39.24
N GLY A 628 25.23 -36.19 39.10
CA GLY A 628 24.68 -36.91 40.25
C GLY A 628 23.59 -36.08 40.94
N ASP A 629 23.74 -35.81 42.24
CA ASP A 629 22.82 -34.99 43.04
C ASP A 629 23.21 -33.50 43.10
N GLN A 630 24.03 -33.03 42.16
CA GLN A 630 24.48 -31.64 42.07
C GLN A 630 24.17 -31.02 40.69
N PHE A 631 23.75 -29.76 40.69
CA PHE A 631 23.57 -28.97 39.48
C PHE A 631 24.82 -28.14 39.13
N LYS A 632 25.60 -27.72 40.13
CA LYS A 632 26.74 -26.79 40.06
C LYS A 632 26.35 -25.41 39.53
N PRO A 633 25.44 -24.68 40.19
CA PRO A 633 24.82 -23.46 39.65
C PRO A 633 25.81 -22.33 39.32
N ASN A 634 26.92 -22.23 40.06
CA ASN A 634 27.96 -21.21 39.88
C ASN A 634 29.02 -21.54 38.81
N ALA A 635 29.05 -22.79 38.30
CA ALA A 635 30.07 -23.16 37.33
C ALA A 635 29.83 -22.44 35.99
N PRO A 636 30.89 -21.98 35.30
CA PRO A 636 30.75 -21.34 34.00
C PRO A 636 30.28 -22.35 32.95
N VAL A 637 29.47 -21.89 32.00
CA VAL A 637 28.99 -22.70 30.87
C VAL A 637 29.92 -22.51 29.68
N THR A 638 30.42 -23.60 29.11
CA THR A 638 31.17 -23.54 27.85
C THR A 638 30.25 -23.33 26.66
N ARG A 639 30.78 -22.82 25.54
CA ARG A 639 29.99 -22.60 24.32
C ARG A 639 29.34 -23.88 23.80
N ALA A 640 30.05 -25.02 23.84
CA ALA A 640 29.47 -26.31 23.48
C ALA A 640 28.33 -26.73 24.42
N GLN A 641 28.49 -26.57 25.74
CA GLN A 641 27.43 -26.90 26.71
C GLN A 641 26.19 -26.02 26.49
N PHE A 642 26.40 -24.74 26.22
CA PHE A 642 25.30 -23.80 25.94
C PHE A 642 24.57 -24.18 24.65
N ALA A 643 25.28 -24.52 23.57
CA ALA A 643 24.67 -25.01 22.33
C ALA A 643 23.80 -26.25 22.57
N GLN A 644 24.29 -27.22 23.37
CA GLN A 644 23.50 -28.41 23.72
C GLN A 644 22.23 -28.06 24.49
N MET A 645 22.29 -27.10 25.41
CA MET A 645 21.10 -26.63 26.13
C MET A 645 20.09 -25.99 25.15
N ILE A 646 20.56 -25.14 24.23
CA ILE A 646 19.71 -24.49 23.22
C ILE A 646 19.08 -25.51 22.27
N LYS A 647 19.82 -26.53 21.81
CA LYS A 647 19.26 -27.61 20.97
C LYS A 647 18.16 -28.38 21.69
N ARG A 648 18.39 -28.81 22.94
CA ARG A 648 17.35 -29.52 23.71
C ARG A 648 16.13 -28.63 23.95
N ALA A 649 16.35 -27.35 24.21
CA ALA A 649 15.28 -26.38 24.37
C ALA A 649 14.48 -26.19 23.08
N TYR A 650 15.15 -26.11 21.93
CA TYR A 650 14.52 -26.09 20.61
C TYR A 650 13.65 -27.33 20.39
N GLU A 651 14.22 -28.52 20.55
CA GLU A 651 13.53 -29.80 20.33
C GLU A 651 12.36 -30.01 21.30
N ASN A 652 12.49 -29.54 22.54
CA ASN A 652 11.39 -29.55 23.51
C ASN A 652 10.27 -28.61 23.08
N TYR A 653 10.61 -27.40 22.59
CA TYR A 653 9.63 -26.41 22.19
C TYR A 653 8.88 -26.78 20.90
N THR A 654 9.58 -27.37 19.93
CA THR A 654 9.01 -27.78 18.63
C THR A 654 8.45 -29.20 18.64
N GLY A 655 8.73 -29.98 19.67
CA GLY A 655 8.34 -31.40 19.74
C GLY A 655 9.06 -32.31 18.73
N THR A 656 10.03 -31.78 17.97
CA THR A 656 10.67 -32.50 16.87
C THR A 656 12.20 -32.49 17.02
N PRO A 657 12.87 -33.66 16.91
CA PRO A 657 14.33 -33.72 16.90
C PRO A 657 14.93 -32.91 15.75
N TYR A 658 15.96 -32.12 16.03
CA TYR A 658 16.68 -31.37 15.01
C TYR A 658 17.83 -32.21 14.46
N VAL A 659 17.84 -32.41 13.14
CA VAL A 659 18.90 -33.11 12.41
C VAL A 659 19.59 -32.10 11.49
N PRO A 660 20.82 -31.68 11.81
CA PRO A 660 21.54 -30.72 10.98
C PRO A 660 21.84 -31.28 9.59
N THR A 661 21.77 -30.41 8.60
CA THR A 661 22.10 -30.74 7.20
C THR A 661 23.61 -30.94 6.98
N ALA A 662 24.44 -30.24 7.76
CA ALA A 662 25.88 -30.36 7.76
C ALA A 662 26.41 -30.73 9.16
N SER A 663 27.26 -31.75 9.25
CA SER A 663 27.76 -32.26 10.53
C SER A 663 28.88 -31.41 11.14
N ASN A 664 29.51 -30.51 10.38
CA ASN A 664 30.63 -29.71 10.86
C ASN A 664 30.77 -28.35 10.14
N PRO A 665 30.08 -27.29 10.58
CA PRO A 665 30.19 -25.96 9.97
C PRO A 665 31.44 -25.18 10.40
N PHE A 666 32.25 -25.68 11.34
CA PHE A 666 33.41 -24.97 11.89
C PHE A 666 34.68 -25.82 11.90
N ASN A 667 35.84 -25.15 11.86
CA ASN A 667 37.14 -25.80 11.71
C ASN A 667 37.73 -26.36 13.02
N ASP A 668 37.15 -26.05 14.19
CA ASP A 668 37.71 -26.34 15.51
C ASP A 668 36.86 -27.27 16.39
N LEU A 669 35.96 -28.07 15.81
CA LEU A 669 35.12 -28.99 16.57
C LEU A 669 35.84 -30.28 17.00
N GLY A 670 37.02 -30.58 16.46
CA GLY A 670 37.87 -31.71 16.88
C GLY A 670 37.13 -33.04 17.07
N ASP A 671 37.42 -33.74 18.18
CA ASP A 671 36.81 -35.02 18.57
C ASP A 671 35.57 -34.88 19.49
N TYR A 672 34.91 -33.71 19.49
CA TYR A 672 33.68 -33.56 20.27
C TYR A 672 32.64 -34.63 19.90
N GLY A 673 31.90 -35.09 20.91
CA GLY A 673 30.83 -36.08 20.74
C GLY A 673 29.72 -35.58 19.82
N LYS A 674 29.02 -36.52 19.17
CA LYS A 674 27.98 -36.24 18.17
C LYS A 674 26.94 -35.22 18.64
N GLU A 675 26.45 -35.36 19.87
CA GLU A 675 25.44 -34.45 20.45
C GLU A 675 25.90 -32.98 20.45
N ALA A 676 27.17 -32.72 20.79
CA ALA A 676 27.71 -31.36 20.81
C ALA A 676 27.92 -30.81 19.40
N LYS A 677 28.42 -31.64 18.48
CA LYS A 677 28.57 -31.25 17.07
C LYS A 677 27.23 -30.94 16.42
N ASP A 678 26.22 -31.77 16.65
CA ASP A 678 24.86 -31.55 16.12
C ASP A 678 24.26 -30.25 16.68
N ALA A 679 24.45 -30.00 17.98
CA ALA A 679 23.97 -28.76 18.61
C ALA A 679 24.66 -27.52 18.04
N ILE A 680 25.97 -27.55 17.85
CA ILE A 680 26.72 -26.45 17.25
C ILE A 680 26.31 -26.24 15.78
N ALA A 681 26.05 -27.32 15.05
CA ALA A 681 25.57 -27.26 13.68
C ALA A 681 24.19 -26.61 13.59
N MET A 682 23.24 -27.00 14.45
CA MET A 682 21.94 -26.34 14.55
C MET A 682 22.08 -24.83 14.82
N MET A 683 22.98 -24.44 15.73
CA MET A 683 23.18 -23.02 16.05
C MET A 683 23.63 -22.21 14.82
N ALA A 684 24.44 -22.80 13.94
CA ALA A 684 24.88 -22.15 12.70
C ALA A 684 23.78 -22.16 11.62
N GLU A 685 23.13 -23.30 11.40
CA GLU A 685 22.08 -23.44 10.39
C GLU A 685 20.87 -22.53 10.65
N LEU A 686 20.56 -22.26 11.92
CA LEU A 686 19.49 -21.35 12.35
C LEU A 686 19.96 -19.91 12.60
N ASP A 687 21.16 -19.48 12.18
CA ASP A 687 21.70 -18.12 12.44
C ASP A 687 21.69 -17.70 13.93
N ILE A 688 21.72 -18.67 14.84
CA ILE A 688 21.85 -18.39 16.27
C ILE A 688 23.31 -18.02 16.58
N ALA A 689 24.27 -18.65 15.92
CA ALA A 689 25.70 -18.39 16.08
C ALA A 689 26.50 -18.52 14.78
N ASP A 690 27.29 -17.50 14.47
CA ASP A 690 28.05 -17.41 13.20
C ASP A 690 29.52 -17.88 13.32
N GLY A 691 30.01 -18.10 14.56
CA GLY A 691 31.42 -18.31 14.84
C GLY A 691 32.29 -17.06 14.62
N ASP A 692 33.60 -17.22 14.68
CA ASP A 692 34.58 -16.18 14.33
C ASP A 692 35.61 -16.78 13.37
N LYS A 693 35.69 -16.26 12.14
CA LYS A 693 36.61 -16.72 11.07
C LYS A 693 36.60 -18.25 10.87
N GLY A 694 35.42 -18.86 10.93
CA GLY A 694 35.24 -20.30 10.79
C GLY A 694 35.53 -21.12 12.05
N HIS A 695 35.70 -20.49 13.21
CA HIS A 695 35.91 -21.15 14.50
C HIS A 695 34.72 -20.91 15.45
N TYR A 696 34.24 -21.97 16.12
CA TYR A 696 33.19 -21.85 17.13
C TYR A 696 33.72 -21.63 18.54
N MET A 697 34.94 -22.08 18.84
CA MET A 697 35.58 -22.09 20.16
C MET A 697 34.80 -22.87 21.23
N PRO A 698 34.56 -24.19 21.04
CA PRO A 698 33.63 -24.96 21.88
C PRO A 698 34.01 -25.09 23.36
N THR A 699 35.30 -24.98 23.70
CA THR A 699 35.83 -25.07 25.07
C THR A 699 35.77 -23.75 25.83
N ALA A 700 35.65 -22.61 25.13
CA ALA A 700 35.63 -21.30 25.77
C ALA A 700 34.34 -21.09 26.56
N SER A 701 34.43 -20.36 27.67
CA SER A 701 33.24 -19.95 28.44
C SER A 701 32.42 -18.94 27.66
N THR A 702 31.09 -19.08 27.71
CA THR A 702 30.15 -18.11 27.13
C THR A 702 30.06 -16.89 28.05
N THR A 703 30.21 -15.69 27.49
CA THR A 703 30.03 -14.43 28.25
C THR A 703 28.59 -13.96 28.22
N ARG A 704 28.18 -13.13 29.19
CA ARG A 704 26.81 -12.60 29.28
C ARG A 704 26.36 -11.84 28.03
N GLN A 705 27.24 -11.04 27.42
CA GLN A 705 26.91 -10.33 26.16
C GLN A 705 26.76 -11.28 24.96
N GLN A 706 27.53 -12.37 24.91
CA GLN A 706 27.35 -13.40 23.88
C GLN A 706 26.01 -14.11 24.08
N THR A 707 25.66 -14.46 25.33
CA THR A 707 24.36 -15.03 25.65
C THR A 707 23.21 -14.13 25.23
N ALA A 708 23.35 -12.81 25.39
CA ALA A 708 22.31 -11.88 24.94
C ALA A 708 22.03 -12.02 23.44
N LYS A 709 23.08 -12.02 22.61
CA LYS A 709 22.95 -12.27 21.15
C LYS A 709 22.35 -13.65 20.87
N LEU A 710 22.88 -14.71 21.48
CA LEU A 710 22.45 -16.08 21.22
C LEU A 710 20.98 -16.30 21.60
N ILE A 711 20.53 -15.80 22.75
CA ILE A 711 19.14 -15.94 23.21
C ILE A 711 18.19 -15.09 22.36
N SER A 712 18.58 -13.85 22.03
CA SER A 712 17.78 -12.99 21.14
C SER A 712 17.55 -13.69 19.79
N ASN A 713 18.63 -14.17 19.15
CA ASN A 713 18.54 -14.95 17.91
C ASN A 713 17.75 -16.25 18.07
N PHE A 714 17.91 -16.96 19.19
CA PHE A 714 17.16 -18.19 19.48
C PHE A 714 15.65 -17.97 19.55
N ILE A 715 15.20 -16.90 20.22
CA ILE A 715 13.78 -16.55 20.31
C ILE A 715 13.19 -16.28 18.92
N TYR A 716 13.93 -15.57 18.06
CA TYR A 716 13.47 -15.32 16.69
C TYR A 716 13.31 -16.61 15.90
N ASN A 717 14.30 -17.50 15.95
CA ASN A 717 14.29 -18.72 15.14
C ASN A 717 13.31 -19.78 15.65
N THR A 718 13.11 -19.91 16.96
CA THR A 718 12.12 -20.86 17.51
C THR A 718 10.69 -20.45 17.22
N LYS A 719 10.36 -19.16 17.30
CA LYS A 719 9.01 -18.66 17.01
C LYS A 719 8.65 -18.70 15.51
N GLN A 720 9.62 -18.83 14.60
CA GLN A 720 9.36 -19.09 13.17
C GLN A 720 8.71 -20.47 12.97
N VAL A 721 9.27 -21.50 13.62
CA VAL A 721 8.89 -22.91 13.38
C VAL A 721 7.46 -23.19 13.80
N LYS A 722 7.03 -22.67 14.95
CA LYS A 722 5.67 -22.89 15.48
C LYS A 722 4.56 -22.19 14.69
N LYS A 723 4.89 -21.25 13.80
CA LYS A 723 3.92 -20.61 12.88
C LYS A 723 3.76 -21.37 11.56
N ALA A 724 4.67 -22.29 11.25
CA ALA A 724 4.63 -23.10 10.03
C ALA A 724 3.80 -24.39 10.19
N GLU A 725 3.41 -24.72 11.43
CA GLU A 725 2.38 -25.71 11.80
C GLU A 725 1.04 -25.01 12.06
#